data_AF-A0AAE0BG19-F1
#
_entry.id   AF-A0AAE0BG19-F1
#
_cell.length_a   1.000
_cell.length_b   1.000
_cell.length_c   1.000
_cell.angle_alpha   90.00
_cell.angle_beta   90.00
_cell.angle_gamma   90.00
#
_symmetry.space_group_name_H-M   'P 1'
#
loop_
_entity.id
_entity.type
_entity.pdbx_description
1 polymer ?
#
loop_
_entity_poly.entity_id
_entity_poly.type
_entity_poly.pdbx_seq_one_letter_code
_entity_poly.pdbx_strand_id
1 'polypeptide(L)'
;MILLTGVPGVGKTTLCAKVLAQLRILGADVKGFLTEEIRSRGVRTGFQIVSLDGEQRESLAVTEPEQQGPRVGKYTVTLPNFEQLALPALDDILDPKTKCVCILDEIGKMELFSKDFVSKMRAILRSQNQTGLCTIALKGGGFIAEAKAMEGVELLEVTHANRDHLLEIIMAKLTAHRSSMNSVPSAATAHTLRGEACAASKPNSRRAPLEHMHSSRPQADAAASAEAPARAILWFRNDLRLHDNPTFDNENVAHLMRSHRSNTVIPVYCLDPRDYGRTASGSPKMAPARARFIQESLIDLTRSLRGLGSDLLVLPGKPEKVLPRLCAPNSIIVAQGELCREERQVEAAVAAAASQHSAVLQLHWGGTLCPAPRPEALAEAIPDDFKAFQRWIATISDGADVSASAVPAVLPPLRHEELVLPCVPLRPEDLSRSIQAVKDDERGGWILSGGESQGLRRMESWIATGGLNGYKKTFRNLNMVEDSSSKLGAHLAHGCISVRTLAARVRRHIAQHTHSAAAARHFLYELTWRDYFRFQALKHGNKIFTVDGPLGHRRRWRHDKDQEAAFCSGVTGVPLVDACMRELQATGYLGNLGRQIVAAYLVDDLQLDWRIGARWFEACLVDYDVHTNWGQWLRSAGAMSTNQGKQQRMEGMRYLDIAIRLPGDEAARYVRTWVHELQKVPRDQLFSPWTLSKDEAASYGLSQTSYPSPIGQKTVRYFGASPSKEANSVK
;
A
#
# COMPACT_ATOMS: atom_id res chain seq x y z
N MET A 1 4.53 36.50 -12.21
CA MET A 1 5.52 35.41 -12.49
C MET A 1 6.28 35.04 -11.22
N ILE A 2 6.62 33.77 -11.01
CA ILE A 2 7.45 33.32 -9.87
C ILE A 2 8.87 33.03 -10.36
N LEU A 3 9.88 33.63 -9.73
CA LEU A 3 11.30 33.34 -9.97
C LEU A 3 11.90 32.57 -8.80
N LEU A 4 12.48 31.41 -9.07
CA LEU A 4 13.24 30.63 -8.11
C LEU A 4 14.72 30.97 -8.18
N THR A 5 15.30 31.40 -7.07
CA THR A 5 16.73 31.67 -6.97
C THR A 5 17.35 30.86 -5.83
N GLY A 6 18.67 30.66 -5.83
CA GLY A 6 19.33 29.85 -4.81
C GLY A 6 20.65 29.26 -5.28
N VAL A 7 21.44 28.74 -4.33
CA VAL A 7 22.78 28.22 -4.60
C VAL A 7 22.76 27.10 -5.65
N PRO A 8 23.82 26.97 -6.50
CA PRO A 8 23.91 25.88 -7.45
C PRO A 8 23.78 24.51 -6.77
N GLY A 9 23.03 23.58 -7.37
CA GLY A 9 22.84 22.23 -6.82
C GLY A 9 21.81 22.09 -5.69
N VAL A 10 21.17 23.17 -5.24
CA VAL A 10 20.14 23.10 -4.17
C VAL A 10 18.88 22.31 -4.56
N GLY A 11 18.62 22.20 -5.88
CA GLY A 11 17.51 21.44 -6.45
C GLY A 11 16.43 22.29 -7.14
N LYS A 12 16.77 23.46 -7.71
CA LYS A 12 15.82 24.35 -8.41
C LYS A 12 15.15 23.67 -9.61
N THR A 13 15.94 23.11 -10.54
CA THR A 13 15.46 22.29 -11.65
C THR A 13 14.58 21.14 -11.19
N THR A 14 14.96 20.47 -10.09
CA THR A 14 14.16 19.38 -9.50
C THR A 14 12.81 19.89 -9.01
N LEU A 15 12.74 21.10 -8.46
CA LEU A 15 11.49 21.73 -8.04
C LEU A 15 10.63 22.12 -9.26
N CYS A 16 11.21 22.68 -10.32
CA CYS A 16 10.50 22.94 -11.58
C CYS A 16 9.91 21.66 -12.18
N ALA A 17 10.67 20.56 -12.22
CA ALA A 17 10.18 19.27 -12.70
C ALA A 17 9.02 18.73 -11.85
N LYS A 18 9.06 18.92 -10.52
CA LYS A 18 7.95 18.56 -9.61
C LYS A 18 6.69 19.41 -9.88
N VAL A 19 6.86 20.72 -10.09
CA VAL A 19 5.74 21.64 -10.41
C VAL A 19 5.13 21.28 -11.78
N LEU A 20 5.95 21.04 -12.79
CA LEU A 20 5.51 20.57 -14.11
C LEU A 20 4.64 19.31 -14.01
N ALA A 21 5.09 18.33 -13.22
CA ALA A 21 4.35 17.09 -13.03
C ALA A 21 2.97 17.33 -12.40
N GLN A 22 2.88 18.23 -11.40
CA GLN A 22 1.61 18.58 -10.77
C GLN A 22 0.66 19.34 -11.70
N LEU A 23 1.18 20.30 -12.47
CA LEU A 23 0.37 21.04 -13.45
C LEU A 23 -0.20 20.12 -14.54
N ARG A 24 0.56 19.11 -14.97
CA ARG A 24 0.08 18.08 -15.91
C ARG A 24 -1.06 17.24 -15.33
N ILE A 25 -0.96 16.85 -14.06
CA ILE A 25 -2.04 16.12 -13.37
C ILE A 25 -3.32 16.96 -13.32
N LEU A 26 -3.20 18.28 -13.15
CA LEU A 26 -4.32 19.22 -13.16
C LEU A 26 -4.84 19.59 -14.56
N GLY A 27 -4.35 18.91 -15.61
CA GLY A 27 -4.72 19.18 -17.00
C GLY A 27 -4.43 20.62 -17.43
N ALA A 28 -3.39 21.25 -16.87
CA ALA A 28 -2.95 22.57 -17.31
C ALA A 28 -2.14 22.42 -18.61
N ASP A 29 -2.38 23.32 -19.57
CA ASP A 29 -1.49 23.49 -20.71
C ASP A 29 -0.21 24.18 -20.22
N VAL A 30 0.95 23.54 -20.41
CA VAL A 30 2.23 24.03 -19.89
C VAL A 30 3.23 24.14 -21.03
N LYS A 31 3.88 25.30 -21.14
CA LYS A 31 4.84 25.62 -22.20
C LYS A 31 6.19 26.06 -21.64
N GLY A 32 7.26 25.81 -22.38
CA GLY A 32 8.63 26.17 -21.98
C GLY A 32 9.62 25.00 -22.09
N PHE A 33 10.62 24.97 -21.22
CA PHE A 33 11.68 23.95 -21.25
C PHE A 33 12.35 23.79 -19.87
N LEU A 34 13.04 22.66 -19.68
CA LEU A 34 13.90 22.38 -18.53
C LEU A 34 15.36 22.24 -18.97
N THR A 35 16.30 22.36 -18.03
CA THR A 35 17.73 22.19 -18.30
C THR A 35 18.27 20.93 -17.60
N GLU A 36 18.98 20.08 -18.33
CA GLU A 36 19.59 18.85 -17.81
C GLU A 36 21.12 18.91 -17.91
N GLU A 37 21.81 18.25 -16.98
CA GLU A 37 23.27 18.07 -17.05
C GLU A 37 23.63 16.91 -17.98
N ILE A 38 24.54 17.16 -18.92
CA ILE A 38 25.17 16.10 -19.72
C ILE A 38 26.34 15.54 -18.91
N ARG A 39 26.32 14.22 -18.64
CA ARG A 39 27.38 13.53 -17.90
C ARG A 39 27.94 12.37 -18.70
N SER A 40 29.26 12.33 -18.86
CA SER A 40 30.01 11.19 -19.42
C SER A 40 30.94 10.62 -18.36
N ARG A 41 30.86 9.30 -18.13
CA ARG A 41 31.66 8.58 -17.10
C ARG A 41 31.59 9.22 -15.69
N GLY A 42 30.44 9.78 -15.32
CA GLY A 42 30.22 10.43 -14.03
C GLY A 42 30.71 11.89 -13.92
N VAL A 43 31.37 12.41 -14.95
CA VAL A 43 31.85 13.80 -15.02
C VAL A 43 30.87 14.64 -15.84
N ARG A 44 30.54 15.84 -15.36
CA ARG A 44 29.71 16.79 -16.12
C ARG A 44 30.49 17.38 -17.29
N THR A 45 29.99 17.12 -18.50
CA THR A 45 30.57 17.50 -19.79
C THR A 45 29.76 18.56 -20.52
N GLY A 46 28.55 18.90 -20.04
CA GLY A 46 27.76 19.97 -20.62
C GLY A 46 26.38 20.14 -19.98
N PHE A 47 25.55 20.94 -20.64
CA PHE A 47 24.15 21.19 -20.33
C PHE A 47 23.32 21.12 -21.62
N GLN A 48 22.12 20.56 -21.52
CA GLN A 48 21.14 20.53 -22.60
C GLN A 48 19.82 21.11 -22.12
N ILE A 49 19.08 21.76 -23.01
CA ILE A 49 17.68 22.10 -22.79
C ILE A 49 16.80 20.99 -23.34
N VAL A 50 15.70 20.74 -22.66
CA VAL A 50 14.75 19.67 -22.97
C VAL A 50 13.36 20.27 -23.00
N SER A 51 12.62 20.03 -24.08
CA SER A 51 11.21 20.42 -24.17
C SER A 51 10.42 19.76 -23.05
N LEU A 52 9.33 20.38 -22.59
CA LEU A 52 8.61 19.85 -21.42
C LEU A 52 8.08 18.43 -21.64
N ASP A 53 7.70 18.06 -22.86
CA ASP A 53 7.30 16.69 -23.27
C ASP A 53 8.46 15.69 -23.31
N GLY A 54 9.71 16.16 -23.30
CA GLY A 54 10.91 15.33 -23.32
C GLY A 54 11.33 14.83 -24.72
N GLU A 55 10.61 15.22 -25.78
CA GLU A 55 10.84 14.74 -27.15
C GLU A 55 12.03 15.43 -27.82
N GLN A 56 12.20 16.74 -27.60
CA GLN A 56 13.26 17.54 -28.19
C GLN A 56 14.34 17.87 -27.16
N ARG A 57 15.60 17.78 -27.57
CA ARG A 57 16.77 18.03 -26.72
C ARG A 57 17.84 18.74 -27.53
N GLU A 58 18.27 19.90 -27.04
CA GLU A 58 19.32 20.68 -27.71
C GLU A 58 20.43 21.04 -26.73
N SER A 59 21.67 21.02 -27.24
CA SER A 59 22.84 21.40 -26.44
C SER A 59 22.82 22.90 -26.13
N LEU A 60 22.94 23.24 -24.85
CA LEU A 60 23.15 24.62 -24.41
C LEU A 60 24.63 24.95 -24.28
N ALA A 61 25.43 24.05 -23.69
CA ALA A 61 26.86 24.27 -23.54
C ALA A 61 27.63 22.96 -23.36
N VAL A 62 28.82 22.86 -23.96
CA VAL A 62 29.68 21.66 -23.92
C VAL A 62 31.11 21.99 -23.55
N THR A 63 31.90 21.00 -23.13
CA THR A 63 33.34 21.14 -22.81
C THR A 63 34.27 20.85 -23.99
N GLU A 64 33.75 20.80 -25.23
CA GLU A 64 34.53 20.41 -26.41
C GLU A 64 35.48 21.53 -26.88
N PRO A 65 36.77 21.23 -27.14
CA PRO A 65 37.76 22.25 -27.51
C PRO A 65 37.50 22.93 -28.85
N GLU A 66 36.86 22.23 -29.79
CA GLU A 66 36.67 22.68 -31.18
C GLU A 66 35.39 23.52 -31.38
N GLN A 67 34.51 23.55 -30.37
CA GLN A 67 33.27 24.32 -30.44
C GLN A 67 33.56 25.83 -30.41
N GLN A 68 33.06 26.57 -31.40
CA GLN A 68 33.09 28.04 -31.40
C GLN A 68 31.86 28.61 -30.68
N GLY A 69 32.07 29.57 -29.77
CA GLY A 69 31.00 30.25 -29.05
C GLY A 69 31.47 30.98 -27.79
N PRO A 70 30.59 31.74 -27.12
CA PRO A 70 30.89 32.39 -25.84
C PRO A 70 31.27 31.37 -24.76
N ARG A 71 32.26 31.69 -23.91
CA ARG A 71 32.74 30.78 -22.87
C ARG A 71 32.30 31.21 -21.48
N VAL A 72 31.85 30.25 -20.68
CA VAL A 72 31.53 30.41 -19.24
C VAL A 72 32.26 29.32 -18.45
N GLY A 73 33.37 29.69 -17.82
CA GLY A 73 34.25 28.72 -17.17
C GLY A 73 34.84 27.75 -18.20
N LYS A 74 34.65 26.44 -17.98
CA LYS A 74 35.12 25.39 -18.89
C LYS A 74 34.16 25.06 -20.04
N TYR A 75 32.99 25.68 -20.10
CA TYR A 75 31.95 25.38 -21.08
C TYR A 75 31.91 26.43 -22.19
N THR A 76 31.71 25.98 -23.42
CA THR A 76 31.43 26.82 -24.59
C THR A 76 29.93 26.72 -24.90
N VAL A 77 29.25 27.87 -24.99
CA VAL A 77 27.79 27.97 -25.22
C VAL A 77 27.48 27.78 -26.70
N THR A 78 26.49 26.94 -26.99
CA THR A 78 26.03 26.59 -28.33
C THR A 78 24.77 27.38 -28.67
N LEU A 79 24.92 28.68 -28.95
CA LEU A 79 23.77 29.59 -29.14
C LEU A 79 22.75 29.12 -30.20
N PRO A 80 23.16 28.69 -31.42
CA PRO A 80 22.18 28.27 -32.43
C PRO A 80 21.31 27.09 -31.98
N ASN A 81 21.91 26.08 -31.33
CA ASN A 81 21.19 24.91 -30.82
C ASN A 81 20.24 25.30 -29.68
N PHE A 82 20.72 26.14 -28.75
CA PHE A 82 19.88 26.67 -27.69
C PHE A 82 18.66 27.43 -28.25
N GLU A 83 18.89 28.33 -29.21
CA GLU A 83 17.84 29.16 -29.81
C GLU A 83 16.81 28.34 -30.58
N GLN A 84 17.23 27.23 -31.22
CA GLN A 84 16.35 26.34 -31.98
C GLN A 84 15.20 25.73 -31.16
N LEU A 85 15.42 25.49 -29.86
CA LEU A 85 14.38 24.97 -28.96
C LEU A 85 13.81 26.06 -28.05
N ALA A 86 14.65 26.97 -27.55
CA ALA A 86 14.22 27.99 -26.60
C ALA A 86 13.33 29.06 -27.25
N LEU A 87 13.67 29.60 -28.43
CA LEU A 87 12.91 30.69 -29.02
C LEU A 87 11.49 30.29 -29.42
N PRO A 88 11.25 29.14 -30.08
CA PRO A 88 9.89 28.68 -30.37
C PRO A 88 9.06 28.45 -29.10
N ALA A 89 9.66 27.90 -28.04
CA ALA A 89 8.97 27.72 -26.76
C ALA A 89 8.54 29.06 -26.13
N LEU A 90 9.34 30.13 -26.29
CA LEU A 90 9.00 31.48 -25.84
C LEU A 90 7.94 32.13 -26.73
N ASP A 91 7.93 31.86 -28.03
CA ASP A 91 6.90 32.33 -28.95
C ASP A 91 5.53 31.72 -28.65
N ASP A 92 5.49 30.43 -28.35
CA ASP A 92 4.28 29.73 -27.86
C ASP A 92 3.70 30.37 -26.60
N ILE A 93 4.57 30.82 -25.68
CA ILE A 93 4.16 31.50 -24.45
C ILE A 93 3.65 32.93 -24.74
N LEU A 94 4.25 33.62 -25.71
CA LEU A 94 3.87 34.99 -26.05
C LEU A 94 2.65 35.08 -26.96
N ASP A 95 2.19 33.97 -27.56
CA ASP A 95 0.98 33.94 -28.38
C ASP A 95 -0.26 34.32 -27.53
N PRO A 96 -0.92 35.46 -27.81
CA PRO A 96 -2.09 35.91 -27.06
C PRO A 96 -3.30 34.98 -27.20
N LYS A 97 -3.32 34.06 -28.17
CA LYS A 97 -4.38 33.04 -28.32
C LYS A 97 -4.19 31.84 -27.39
N THR A 98 -3.01 31.68 -26.81
CA THR A 98 -2.63 30.51 -26.02
C THR A 98 -2.72 30.83 -24.53
N LYS A 99 -3.60 30.13 -23.81
CA LYS A 99 -3.67 30.19 -22.34
C LYS A 99 -2.86 29.04 -21.75
N CYS A 100 -1.61 29.30 -21.39
CA CYS A 100 -0.73 28.30 -20.80
C CYS A 100 -0.09 28.79 -19.50
N VAL A 101 0.45 27.85 -18.71
CA VAL A 101 1.37 28.14 -17.61
C VAL A 101 2.79 27.96 -18.14
N CYS A 102 3.67 28.93 -17.96
CA CYS A 102 5.05 28.79 -18.44
C CYS A 102 5.99 28.18 -17.38
N ILE A 103 6.88 27.29 -17.81
CA ILE A 103 8.00 26.78 -16.99
C ILE A 103 9.29 26.95 -17.77
N LEU A 104 10.20 27.78 -17.24
CA LEU A 104 11.46 28.12 -17.91
C LEU A 104 12.63 27.94 -16.94
N ASP A 105 13.39 26.87 -17.11
CA ASP A 105 14.53 26.61 -16.24
C ASP A 105 15.82 27.33 -16.68
N GLU A 106 16.58 27.77 -15.69
CA GLU A 106 17.94 28.31 -15.72
C GLU A 106 18.09 29.61 -16.54
N ILE A 107 17.49 30.73 -16.08
CA ILE A 107 17.85 32.08 -16.55
C ILE A 107 19.21 32.45 -15.96
N GLY A 108 20.28 32.00 -16.61
CA GLY A 108 21.65 32.08 -16.14
C GLY A 108 22.59 32.81 -17.11
N LYS A 109 23.89 32.78 -16.83
CA LYS A 109 24.88 33.50 -17.65
C LYS A 109 25.04 32.93 -19.07
N MET A 110 24.68 31.67 -19.29
CA MET A 110 24.89 30.99 -20.58
C MET A 110 23.79 31.35 -21.58
N GLU A 111 22.56 31.43 -21.09
CA GLU A 111 21.33 31.70 -21.86
C GLU A 111 21.27 33.17 -22.27
N LEU A 112 21.81 34.07 -21.44
CA LEU A 112 21.80 35.52 -21.68
C LEU A 112 22.76 35.99 -22.77
N PHE A 113 23.55 35.09 -23.37
CA PHE A 113 24.28 35.41 -24.60
C PHE A 113 23.35 35.52 -25.82
N SER A 114 22.16 34.92 -25.78
CA SER A 114 21.12 35.11 -26.82
C SER A 114 20.36 36.41 -26.55
N LYS A 115 20.52 37.40 -27.44
CA LYS A 115 19.81 38.68 -27.35
C LYS A 115 18.30 38.51 -27.55
N ASP A 116 17.91 37.60 -28.43
CA ASP A 116 16.51 37.34 -28.75
C ASP A 116 15.80 36.65 -27.58
N PHE A 117 16.47 35.68 -26.93
CA PHE A 117 15.97 35.09 -25.70
C PHE A 117 15.76 36.14 -24.61
N VAL A 118 16.73 37.03 -24.39
CA VAL A 118 16.61 38.13 -23.42
C VAL A 118 15.43 39.06 -23.75
N SER A 119 15.26 39.40 -25.03
CA SER A 119 14.15 40.27 -25.48
C SER A 119 12.79 39.63 -25.21
N LYS A 120 12.60 38.36 -25.59
CA LYS A 120 11.36 37.62 -25.37
C LYS A 120 11.10 37.34 -23.88
N MET A 121 12.12 36.99 -23.10
CA MET A 121 12.00 36.84 -21.64
C MET A 121 11.55 38.14 -20.97
N ARG A 122 12.06 39.28 -21.42
CA ARG A 122 11.60 40.59 -20.92
C ARG A 122 10.13 40.83 -21.25
N ALA A 123 9.66 40.43 -22.42
CA ALA A 123 8.24 40.52 -22.78
C ALA A 123 7.37 39.61 -21.92
N ILE A 124 7.80 38.37 -21.66
CA ILE A 124 7.08 37.41 -20.79
C ILE A 124 6.97 37.95 -19.37
N LEU A 125 8.08 38.43 -18.79
CA LEU A 125 8.08 38.91 -17.41
C LEU A 125 7.26 40.21 -17.22
N ARG A 126 7.11 41.04 -18.27
CA ARG A 126 6.25 42.24 -18.25
C ARG A 126 4.78 41.94 -18.51
N SER A 127 4.44 40.75 -19.01
CA SER A 127 3.07 40.40 -19.35
C SER A 127 2.26 40.13 -18.09
N GLN A 128 1.18 40.90 -17.89
CA GLN A 128 0.25 40.70 -16.78
C GLN A 128 -0.67 39.49 -16.97
N ASN A 129 -0.74 38.95 -18.20
CA ASN A 129 -1.58 37.81 -18.56
C ASN A 129 -0.85 36.46 -18.45
N GLN A 130 0.46 36.47 -18.18
CA GLN A 130 1.25 35.25 -18.09
C GLN A 130 1.53 34.85 -16.65
N THR A 131 1.28 33.57 -16.36
CA THR A 131 1.56 32.94 -15.06
C THR A 131 2.51 31.78 -15.28
N GLY A 132 3.47 31.61 -14.37
CA GLY A 132 4.50 30.61 -14.56
C GLY A 132 5.65 30.71 -13.57
N LEU A 133 6.57 29.77 -13.73
CA LEU A 133 7.70 29.53 -12.85
C LEU A 133 8.99 29.53 -13.68
N CYS A 134 9.93 30.40 -13.32
CA CYS A 134 11.27 30.34 -13.91
C CYS A 134 12.33 30.20 -12.83
N THR A 135 13.48 29.60 -13.15
CA THR A 135 14.65 29.68 -12.25
C THR A 135 15.61 30.74 -12.74
N ILE A 136 16.27 31.43 -11.81
CA ILE A 136 17.17 32.55 -12.10
C ILE A 136 18.42 32.49 -11.22
N ALA A 137 19.57 32.82 -11.81
CA ALA A 137 20.85 32.81 -11.12
C ALA A 137 20.82 33.65 -9.82
N LEU A 138 21.47 33.15 -8.75
CA LEU A 138 21.52 33.81 -7.45
C LEU A 138 22.18 35.20 -7.51
N LYS A 139 23.29 35.31 -8.24
CA LYS A 139 24.05 36.55 -8.44
C LYS A 139 24.22 36.84 -9.93
N GLY A 140 24.08 38.10 -10.33
CA GLY A 140 24.30 38.56 -11.70
C GLY A 140 23.84 40.01 -11.88
N GLY A 141 24.53 40.77 -12.73
CA GLY A 141 24.11 42.11 -13.16
C GLY A 141 23.27 42.08 -14.45
N GLY A 142 22.93 43.24 -14.99
CA GLY A 142 22.16 43.36 -16.23
C GLY A 142 20.75 42.77 -16.09
N PHE A 143 20.34 41.95 -17.05
CA PHE A 143 18.99 41.37 -17.08
C PHE A 143 18.64 40.54 -15.84
N ILE A 144 19.62 39.90 -15.17
CA ILE A 144 19.35 39.13 -13.95
C ILE A 144 18.85 40.04 -12.81
N ALA A 145 19.47 41.21 -12.65
CA ALA A 145 19.05 42.18 -11.65
C ALA A 145 17.73 42.85 -12.06
N GLU A 146 17.57 43.16 -13.35
CA GLU A 146 16.33 43.72 -13.93
C GLU A 146 15.14 42.78 -13.69
N ALA A 147 15.25 41.49 -14.01
CA ALA A 147 14.19 40.51 -13.88
C ALA A 147 13.73 40.32 -12.43
N LYS A 148 14.65 40.38 -11.46
CA LYS A 148 14.34 40.28 -10.02
C LYS A 148 13.64 41.51 -9.46
N ALA A 149 13.87 42.68 -10.06
CA ALA A 149 13.30 43.95 -9.63
C ALA A 149 12.01 44.32 -10.39
N MET A 150 11.57 43.47 -11.33
CA MET A 150 10.43 43.76 -12.18
C MET A 150 9.11 43.65 -11.41
N GLU A 151 8.23 44.63 -11.59
CA GLU A 151 6.91 44.64 -10.95
C GLU A 151 6.06 43.45 -11.42
N GLY A 152 5.36 42.78 -10.49
CA GLY A 152 4.59 41.55 -10.77
C GLY A 152 5.42 40.25 -10.78
N VAL A 153 6.71 40.34 -10.47
CA VAL A 153 7.58 39.17 -10.25
C VAL A 153 7.76 38.90 -8.76
N GLU A 154 7.49 37.66 -8.35
CA GLU A 154 7.75 37.17 -7.00
C GLU A 154 9.02 36.34 -6.96
N LEU A 155 9.98 36.72 -6.12
CA LEU A 155 11.24 36.00 -5.96
C LEU A 155 11.18 35.06 -4.75
N LEU A 156 11.39 33.77 -4.99
CA LEU A 156 11.48 32.75 -3.94
C LEU A 156 12.89 32.16 -3.87
N GLU A 157 13.50 32.20 -2.70
CA GLU A 157 14.81 31.60 -2.47
C GLU A 157 14.69 30.13 -2.07
N VAL A 158 15.31 29.24 -2.85
CA VAL A 158 15.36 27.80 -2.62
C VAL A 158 16.60 27.46 -1.81
N THR A 159 16.37 26.83 -0.65
CA THR A 159 17.37 26.29 0.26
C THR A 159 17.13 24.79 0.48
N HIS A 160 18.10 24.06 1.00
CA HIS A 160 17.91 22.63 1.32
C HIS A 160 16.80 22.39 2.36
N ALA A 161 16.52 23.37 3.22
CA ALA A 161 15.52 23.27 4.29
C ALA A 161 14.09 23.52 3.78
N ASN A 162 13.90 24.43 2.82
CA ASN A 162 12.56 24.84 2.38
C ASN A 162 12.10 24.21 1.06
N ARG A 163 13.01 23.63 0.25
CA ARG A 163 12.70 23.17 -1.12
C ARG A 163 11.53 22.19 -1.21
N ASP A 164 11.31 21.39 -0.17
CA ASP A 164 10.24 20.39 -0.16
C ASP A 164 8.87 21.00 0.20
N HIS A 165 8.85 22.14 0.91
CA HIS A 165 7.62 22.87 1.27
C HIS A 165 7.27 23.96 0.23
N LEU A 166 8.27 24.48 -0.50
CA LEU A 166 8.05 25.47 -1.56
C LEU A 166 7.15 24.95 -2.68
N LEU A 167 7.08 23.65 -2.91
CA LEU A 167 6.20 23.07 -3.93
C LEU A 167 4.74 23.45 -3.70
N GLU A 168 4.24 23.31 -2.47
CA GLU A 168 2.84 23.63 -2.12
C GLU A 168 2.55 25.12 -2.31
N ILE A 169 3.48 25.98 -1.87
CA ILE A 169 3.37 27.44 -2.00
C ILE A 169 3.33 27.85 -3.47
N ILE A 170 4.22 27.30 -4.30
CA ILE A 170 4.27 27.59 -5.74
C ILE A 170 2.98 27.10 -6.41
N MET A 171 2.54 25.87 -6.13
CA MET A 171 1.32 25.32 -6.72
C MET A 171 0.09 26.14 -6.36
N ALA A 172 -0.10 26.50 -5.08
CA ALA A 172 -1.21 27.32 -4.64
C ALA A 172 -1.27 28.66 -5.39
N LYS A 173 -0.12 29.31 -5.60
CA LYS A 173 -0.01 30.57 -6.34
C LYS A 173 -0.31 30.41 -7.84
N LEU A 174 0.22 29.37 -8.48
CA LEU A 174 -0.02 29.09 -9.89
C LEU A 174 -1.49 28.71 -10.16
N THR A 175 -2.17 28.05 -9.20
CA THR A 175 -3.58 27.66 -9.34
C THR A 175 -4.56 28.76 -8.93
N ALA A 176 -4.21 29.63 -7.98
CA ALA A 176 -5.07 30.75 -7.55
C ALA A 176 -5.32 31.74 -8.70
N HIS A 177 -4.28 32.04 -9.50
CA HIS A 177 -4.43 32.88 -10.70
C HIS A 177 -5.30 32.25 -11.81
N ARG A 178 -5.36 30.91 -11.87
CA ARG A 178 -6.26 30.19 -12.81
C ARG A 178 -7.75 30.41 -12.46
N SER A 179 -8.05 30.55 -11.17
CA SER A 179 -9.43 30.78 -10.68
C SER A 179 -9.91 32.20 -10.95
N SER A 180 -9.02 33.21 -10.91
CA SER A 180 -9.38 34.60 -11.25
C SER A 180 -9.43 34.87 -12.77
N MET A 181 -8.78 34.03 -13.59
CA MET A 181 -8.80 34.17 -15.06
C MET A 181 -9.96 33.41 -15.75
N ASN A 182 -10.66 32.53 -15.01
CA ASN A 182 -11.82 31.78 -15.49
C ASN A 182 -13.17 32.38 -15.07
N SER A 183 -13.20 33.50 -14.34
CA SER A 183 -14.44 34.23 -14.06
C SER A 183 -14.84 35.06 -15.29
N VAL A 184 -15.78 34.53 -16.08
CA VAL A 184 -16.59 35.35 -17.00
C VAL A 184 -17.47 36.28 -16.14
N PRO A 185 -17.56 37.60 -16.43
CA PRO A 185 -18.52 38.45 -15.75
C PRO A 185 -19.93 38.04 -16.18
N SER A 186 -20.71 37.52 -15.23
CA SER A 186 -22.16 37.35 -15.38
C SER A 186 -22.78 38.73 -15.57
N ALA A 187 -23.14 39.07 -16.81
CA ALA A 187 -23.89 40.26 -17.14
C ALA A 187 -25.24 40.22 -16.41
N ALA A 188 -25.40 41.11 -15.43
CA ALA A 188 -26.69 41.47 -14.88
C ALA A 188 -27.57 42.03 -16.01
N THR A 189 -28.66 41.36 -16.33
CA THR A 189 -29.75 41.97 -17.10
C THR A 189 -30.82 42.40 -16.11
N ALA A 190 -30.73 43.68 -15.71
CA ALA A 190 -31.85 44.39 -15.13
C ALA A 190 -32.88 44.65 -16.25
N HIS A 191 -34.08 44.10 -16.10
CA HIS A 191 -35.25 44.60 -16.82
C HIS A 191 -36.27 45.13 -15.81
N THR A 192 -36.23 46.44 -15.63
CA THR A 192 -37.36 47.26 -15.17
C THR A 192 -38.30 47.46 -16.36
N LEU A 193 -39.62 47.42 -16.12
CA LEU A 193 -40.71 48.21 -16.76
C LEU A 193 -42.04 47.70 -16.16
N ARG A 194 -42.67 48.44 -15.23
CA ARG A 194 -43.79 49.37 -15.46
C ARG A 194 -44.92 48.86 -16.37
N GLY A 195 -46.12 48.76 -15.77
CA GLY A 195 -47.29 49.48 -16.28
C GLY A 195 -48.41 48.66 -16.93
N GLU A 196 -49.60 48.86 -16.36
CA GLU A 196 -50.92 48.89 -17.02
C GLU A 196 -51.84 47.65 -17.00
N ALA A 197 -52.81 47.76 -16.08
CA ALA A 197 -54.23 47.42 -16.12
C ALA A 197 -54.82 46.69 -17.35
N CYS A 198 -55.71 45.72 -17.11
CA CYS A 198 -57.16 45.94 -17.25
C CYS A 198 -57.99 44.81 -16.62
N ALA A 199 -59.23 45.16 -16.31
CA ALA A 199 -60.25 44.44 -15.56
C ALA A 199 -60.80 43.16 -16.22
N ALA A 200 -61.32 42.23 -15.42
CA ALA A 200 -62.77 41.99 -15.32
C ALA A 200 -63.11 40.79 -14.40
N SER A 201 -63.80 41.15 -13.31
CA SER A 201 -64.71 40.32 -12.50
C SER A 201 -65.85 39.73 -13.37
N LYS A 202 -66.47 38.57 -13.08
CA LYS A 202 -67.39 38.31 -11.95
C LYS A 202 -67.89 36.83 -11.94
N PRO A 203 -68.56 36.40 -10.85
CA PRO A 203 -68.86 35.02 -10.46
C PRO A 203 -70.34 34.63 -10.60
N ASN A 204 -70.68 33.35 -10.32
CA ASN A 204 -71.91 32.82 -9.71
C ASN A 204 -72.07 31.32 -10.09
N SER A 205 -72.74 30.41 -9.37
CA SER A 205 -73.54 30.45 -8.15
C SER A 205 -73.94 29.01 -7.76
N ARG A 206 -74.04 28.75 -6.44
CA ARG A 206 -75.07 27.99 -5.70
C ARG A 206 -75.76 26.76 -6.35
N ARG A 207 -75.72 25.61 -5.67
CA ARG A 207 -76.85 24.95 -4.94
C ARG A 207 -76.57 23.46 -4.69
N ALA A 208 -76.72 23.03 -3.45
CA ALA A 208 -77.22 21.69 -3.07
C ALA A 208 -78.78 21.77 -2.96
N PRO A 209 -79.55 20.72 -2.59
CA PRO A 209 -79.24 19.29 -2.34
C PRO A 209 -80.23 18.31 -3.05
N LEU A 210 -80.07 16.99 -2.88
CA LEU A 210 -81.13 16.04 -2.48
C LEU A 210 -80.65 14.57 -2.48
N GLU A 211 -81.20 13.83 -1.53
CA GLU A 211 -80.87 12.50 -1.03
C GLU A 211 -81.27 11.35 -1.97
N HIS A 212 -80.62 10.19 -1.85
CA HIS A 212 -81.32 8.90 -1.65
C HIS A 212 -80.37 7.77 -1.18
N MET A 213 -80.96 6.94 -0.33
CA MET A 213 -80.44 5.88 0.55
C MET A 213 -79.87 4.61 -0.11
N HIS A 214 -79.01 3.96 0.69
CA HIS A 214 -78.76 2.50 0.82
C HIS A 214 -77.94 1.76 -0.23
N SER A 215 -76.72 1.33 0.14
CA SER A 215 -76.53 -0.04 0.63
C SER A 215 -75.19 -0.18 1.38
N SER A 216 -75.26 -0.90 2.50
CA SER A 216 -74.21 -1.15 3.48
C SER A 216 -73.37 -2.36 3.09
N ARG A 217 -72.03 -2.21 3.10
CA ARG A 217 -71.07 -3.30 3.34
C ARG A 217 -69.94 -2.80 4.25
N PRO A 218 -69.43 -3.64 5.15
CA PRO A 218 -68.68 -3.21 6.33
C PRO A 218 -67.26 -2.80 5.97
N GLN A 219 -66.78 -1.74 6.61
CA GLN A 219 -65.34 -1.51 6.78
C GLN A 219 -64.77 -2.73 7.51
N ALA A 220 -64.02 -3.55 6.78
CA ALA A 220 -63.13 -4.52 7.36
C ALA A 220 -61.87 -3.78 7.82
N ASP A 221 -61.52 -4.01 9.07
CA ASP A 221 -60.43 -3.43 9.81
C ASP A 221 -59.09 -3.45 9.07
N ALA A 222 -58.33 -2.42 9.37
CA ALA A 222 -56.90 -2.32 9.19
C ALA A 222 -56.18 -3.50 9.88
N ALA A 223 -55.99 -4.61 9.18
CA ALA A 223 -54.84 -5.47 9.39
C ALA A 223 -53.71 -4.89 8.54
N ALA A 224 -52.98 -3.92 9.10
CA ALA A 224 -51.65 -3.59 8.62
C ALA A 224 -50.87 -4.90 8.53
N SER A 225 -50.52 -5.31 7.32
CA SER A 225 -49.56 -6.38 7.11
C SER A 225 -48.29 -5.97 7.83
N ALA A 226 -48.01 -6.58 8.98
CA ALA A 226 -46.77 -6.35 9.70
C ALA A 226 -45.62 -6.78 8.78
N GLU A 227 -45.02 -5.83 8.08
CA GLU A 227 -43.79 -6.06 7.33
C GLU A 227 -42.78 -6.68 8.30
N ALA A 228 -42.24 -7.84 7.92
CA ALA A 228 -41.20 -8.49 8.70
C ALA A 228 -40.06 -7.50 8.97
N PRO A 229 -39.46 -7.50 10.18
CA PRO A 229 -38.47 -6.48 10.53
C PRO A 229 -37.25 -6.55 9.61
N ALA A 230 -36.77 -5.38 9.20
CA ALA A 230 -35.53 -5.26 8.45
C ALA A 230 -34.35 -5.70 9.34
N ARG A 231 -33.43 -6.50 8.78
CA ARG A 231 -32.25 -7.01 9.50
C ARG A 231 -30.97 -6.45 8.92
N ALA A 232 -30.00 -6.16 9.78
CA ALA A 232 -28.63 -5.87 9.38
C ALA A 232 -27.73 -7.04 9.79
N ILE A 233 -27.20 -7.76 8.81
CA ILE A 233 -26.26 -8.85 9.03
C ILE A 233 -24.85 -8.28 8.90
N LEU A 234 -24.10 -8.22 10.00
CA LEU A 234 -22.71 -7.80 10.02
C LEU A 234 -21.83 -9.03 9.77
N TRP A 235 -21.37 -9.20 8.54
CA TRP A 235 -20.59 -10.36 8.12
C TRP A 235 -19.09 -10.09 8.29
N PHE A 236 -18.52 -10.68 9.34
CA PHE A 236 -17.10 -10.62 9.66
C PHE A 236 -16.29 -11.65 8.86
N ARG A 237 -15.10 -11.25 8.42
CA ARG A 237 -14.08 -12.06 7.74
C ARG A 237 -12.68 -11.75 8.29
N ASN A 238 -11.85 -11.03 7.53
CA ASN A 238 -10.49 -10.62 7.92
C ASN A 238 -10.50 -9.26 8.64
N ASP A 239 -11.54 -9.01 9.42
CA ASP A 239 -11.84 -7.76 10.12
C ASP A 239 -12.37 -8.03 11.54
N LEU A 240 -11.77 -9.00 12.24
CA LEU A 240 -12.18 -9.50 13.55
C LEU A 240 -11.91 -8.50 14.70
N ARG A 241 -12.51 -7.31 14.61
CA ARG A 241 -12.40 -6.20 15.56
C ARG A 241 -13.65 -5.35 15.59
N LEU A 242 -13.83 -4.63 16.70
CA LEU A 242 -14.84 -3.58 16.82
C LEU A 242 -14.26 -2.19 16.53
N HIS A 243 -13.04 -1.88 16.98
CA HIS A 243 -12.46 -0.56 16.76
C HIS A 243 -12.21 -0.27 15.28
N ASP A 244 -12.48 0.96 14.85
CA ASP A 244 -12.20 1.43 13.50
C ASP A 244 -12.69 0.45 12.42
N ASN A 245 -13.89 -0.10 12.63
CA ASN A 245 -14.55 -0.99 11.70
C ASN A 245 -15.65 -0.21 10.94
N PRO A 246 -15.46 0.11 9.65
CA PRO A 246 -16.39 0.93 8.88
C PRO A 246 -17.75 0.28 8.62
N THR A 247 -17.92 -1.02 8.91
CA THR A 247 -19.25 -1.65 8.83
C THR A 247 -20.25 -1.01 9.81
N PHE A 248 -19.77 -0.38 10.89
CA PHE A 248 -20.61 0.34 11.85
C PHE A 248 -20.98 1.76 11.40
N ASP A 249 -20.24 2.37 10.48
CA ASP A 249 -20.53 3.70 9.93
C ASP A 249 -21.66 3.67 8.89
N ASN A 250 -22.11 2.47 8.50
CA ASN A 250 -23.20 2.28 7.56
C ASN A 250 -24.49 2.92 8.09
N GLU A 251 -25.07 3.86 7.32
CA GLU A 251 -26.25 4.62 7.73
C GLU A 251 -27.44 3.73 8.09
N ASN A 252 -27.65 2.63 7.38
CA ASN A 252 -28.74 1.70 7.66
C ASN A 252 -28.47 0.91 8.94
N VAL A 253 -27.23 0.48 9.17
CA VAL A 253 -26.84 -0.17 10.42
C VAL A 253 -27.04 0.80 11.59
N ALA A 254 -26.55 2.03 11.46
CA ALA A 254 -26.72 3.08 12.45
C ALA A 254 -28.19 3.45 12.68
N HIS A 255 -29.02 3.45 11.63
CA HIS A 255 -30.46 3.64 11.74
C HIS A 255 -31.12 2.49 12.53
N LEU A 256 -30.80 1.24 12.17
CA LEU A 256 -31.36 0.06 12.83
C LEU A 256 -30.93 -0.02 14.30
N MET A 257 -29.69 0.35 14.64
CA MET A 257 -29.21 0.48 16.01
C MET A 257 -29.99 1.53 16.84
N ARG A 258 -30.42 2.63 16.21
CA ARG A 258 -31.19 3.70 16.87
C ARG A 258 -32.69 3.41 16.93
N SER A 259 -33.21 2.60 16.00
CA SER A 259 -34.62 2.25 15.95
C SER A 259 -34.96 1.23 17.03
N HIS A 260 -35.69 1.62 18.08
CA HIS A 260 -36.18 0.72 19.14
C HIS A 260 -37.26 -0.29 18.67
N ARG A 261 -37.46 -0.46 17.36
CA ARG A 261 -38.39 -1.45 16.80
C ARG A 261 -37.71 -2.82 16.72
N SER A 262 -38.47 -3.86 16.38
CA SER A 262 -38.08 -5.27 16.23
C SER A 262 -36.95 -5.58 15.21
N ASN A 263 -36.12 -4.60 14.88
CA ASN A 263 -35.04 -4.66 13.92
C ASN A 263 -33.78 -5.28 14.56
N THR A 264 -33.19 -6.28 13.91
CA THR A 264 -32.08 -7.07 14.47
C THR A 264 -30.77 -6.75 13.77
N VAL A 265 -29.73 -6.41 14.54
CA VAL A 265 -28.34 -6.43 14.09
C VAL A 265 -27.76 -7.80 14.43
N ILE A 266 -27.21 -8.50 13.44
CA ILE A 266 -26.79 -9.89 13.54
C ILE A 266 -25.31 -9.99 13.16
N PRO A 267 -24.38 -9.96 14.13
CA PRO A 267 -22.98 -10.30 13.90
C PRO A 267 -22.84 -11.78 13.51
N VAL A 268 -22.20 -12.04 12.37
CA VAL A 268 -22.02 -13.40 11.83
C VAL A 268 -20.60 -13.59 11.33
N TYR A 269 -20.02 -14.75 11.64
CA TYR A 269 -18.81 -15.28 11.02
C TYR A 269 -19.12 -16.66 10.41
N CYS A 270 -18.78 -16.85 9.13
CA CYS A 270 -18.98 -18.12 8.44
C CYS A 270 -17.67 -18.91 8.43
N LEU A 271 -17.68 -20.14 8.95
CA LEU A 271 -16.58 -21.09 8.78
C LEU A 271 -16.72 -21.74 7.41
N ASP A 272 -16.09 -21.12 6.41
CA ASP A 272 -16.18 -21.57 5.04
C ASP A 272 -15.32 -22.82 4.81
N PRO A 273 -15.89 -23.96 4.38
CA PRO A 273 -15.12 -25.18 4.14
C PRO A 273 -14.06 -25.04 3.03
N ARG A 274 -14.05 -23.95 2.24
CA ARG A 274 -13.00 -23.66 1.26
C ARG A 274 -11.70 -23.16 1.90
N ASP A 275 -11.78 -22.56 3.09
CA ASP A 275 -10.63 -22.02 3.82
C ASP A 275 -9.90 -23.12 4.61
N TYR A 276 -10.59 -24.24 4.85
CA TYR A 276 -10.10 -25.39 5.59
C TYR A 276 -9.92 -26.60 4.66
N GLY A 277 -8.99 -27.49 4.98
CA GLY A 277 -8.72 -28.68 4.17
C GLY A 277 -7.57 -28.49 3.17
N ARG A 278 -7.77 -28.91 1.92
CA ARG A 278 -6.71 -28.97 0.90
C ARG A 278 -7.03 -28.09 -0.31
N THR A 279 -6.00 -27.41 -0.81
CA THR A 279 -6.00 -26.73 -2.11
C THR A 279 -6.27 -27.71 -3.25
N ALA A 280 -6.60 -27.20 -4.45
CA ALA A 280 -6.74 -28.04 -5.65
C ALA A 280 -5.46 -28.84 -5.98
N SER A 281 -4.28 -28.37 -5.55
CA SER A 281 -3.00 -29.08 -5.68
C SER A 281 -2.74 -30.12 -4.58
N GLY A 282 -3.67 -30.33 -3.65
CA GLY A 282 -3.54 -31.32 -2.56
C GLY A 282 -2.79 -30.84 -1.32
N SER A 283 -2.15 -29.66 -1.36
CA SER A 283 -1.50 -29.05 -0.18
C SER A 283 -2.55 -28.54 0.82
N PRO A 284 -2.29 -28.58 2.14
CA PRO A 284 -3.16 -27.95 3.13
C PRO A 284 -3.40 -26.46 2.81
N LYS A 285 -4.65 -25.99 2.89
CA LYS A 285 -4.99 -24.56 2.70
C LYS A 285 -4.59 -23.74 3.94
N MET A 286 -4.68 -24.34 5.12
CA MET A 286 -4.41 -23.69 6.40
C MET A 286 -3.84 -24.69 7.40
N ALA A 287 -2.70 -24.36 7.98
CA ALA A 287 -2.09 -25.11 9.07
C ALA A 287 -2.78 -24.82 10.41
N PRO A 288 -2.69 -25.76 11.38
CA PRO A 288 -3.31 -25.63 12.70
C PRO A 288 -2.98 -24.33 13.45
N ALA A 289 -1.76 -23.78 13.31
CA ALA A 289 -1.35 -22.54 13.99
C ALA A 289 -2.23 -21.34 13.60
N ARG A 290 -2.54 -21.17 12.30
CA ARG A 290 -3.44 -20.09 11.85
C ARG A 290 -4.88 -20.35 12.28
N ALA A 291 -5.34 -21.60 12.21
CA ALA A 291 -6.69 -21.96 12.65
C ALA A 291 -6.90 -21.65 14.14
N ARG A 292 -5.90 -21.95 15.00
CA ARG A 292 -5.91 -21.58 16.42
C ARG A 292 -5.99 -20.07 16.61
N PHE A 293 -5.18 -19.29 15.89
CA PHE A 293 -5.20 -17.83 15.99
C PHE A 293 -6.55 -17.22 15.59
N ILE A 294 -7.18 -17.72 14.52
CA ILE A 294 -8.52 -17.30 14.11
C ILE A 294 -9.53 -17.66 15.20
N GLN A 295 -9.46 -18.88 15.74
CA GLN A 295 -10.34 -19.31 16.81
C GLN A 295 -10.25 -18.39 18.04
N GLU A 296 -9.04 -18.14 18.54
CA GLU A 296 -8.80 -17.24 19.66
C GLU A 296 -9.33 -15.82 19.37
N SER A 297 -9.21 -15.38 18.10
CA SER A 297 -9.76 -14.10 17.65
C SER A 297 -11.29 -14.07 17.67
N LEU A 298 -11.96 -15.16 17.28
CA LEU A 298 -13.42 -15.27 17.36
C LEU A 298 -13.91 -15.30 18.80
N ILE A 299 -13.20 -15.99 19.71
CA ILE A 299 -13.51 -15.98 21.15
C ILE A 299 -13.42 -14.55 21.69
N ASP A 300 -12.37 -13.81 21.35
CA ASP A 300 -12.19 -12.43 21.80
C ASP A 300 -13.27 -11.50 21.23
N LEU A 301 -13.57 -11.59 19.92
CA LEU A 301 -14.64 -10.82 19.29
C LEU A 301 -16.02 -11.11 19.91
N THR A 302 -16.31 -12.38 20.20
CA THR A 302 -17.54 -12.81 20.89
C THR A 302 -17.65 -12.17 22.26
N ARG A 303 -16.56 -12.17 23.03
CA ARG A 303 -16.50 -11.49 24.35
C ARG A 303 -16.75 -10.00 24.22
N SER A 304 -16.13 -9.33 23.25
CA SER A 304 -16.31 -7.89 23.01
C SER A 304 -17.74 -7.55 22.61
N LEU A 305 -18.37 -8.34 21.72
CA LEU A 305 -19.78 -8.15 21.31
C LEU A 305 -20.76 -8.37 22.47
N ARG A 306 -20.52 -9.38 23.32
CA ARG A 306 -21.29 -9.60 24.56
C ARG A 306 -21.15 -8.44 25.54
N GLY A 307 -19.97 -7.83 25.63
CA GLY A 307 -19.75 -6.60 26.39
C GLY A 307 -20.61 -5.42 25.92
N LEU A 308 -21.03 -5.40 24.66
CA LEU A 308 -21.95 -4.41 24.09
C LEU A 308 -23.43 -4.84 24.10
N GLY A 309 -23.76 -5.99 24.71
CA GLY A 309 -25.12 -6.50 24.79
C GLY A 309 -25.58 -7.35 23.60
N SER A 310 -24.70 -7.71 22.67
CA SER A 310 -24.99 -8.58 21.52
C SER A 310 -24.27 -9.94 21.64
N ASP A 311 -24.12 -10.69 20.55
CA ASP A 311 -23.32 -11.91 20.49
C ASP A 311 -22.81 -12.16 19.05
N LEU A 312 -21.97 -13.19 18.84
CA LEU A 312 -21.47 -13.60 17.53
C LEU A 312 -22.08 -14.93 17.08
N LEU A 313 -22.71 -14.97 15.91
CA LEU A 313 -23.09 -16.22 15.26
C LEU A 313 -21.92 -16.80 14.46
N VAL A 314 -21.33 -17.89 14.94
CA VAL A 314 -20.35 -18.66 14.17
C VAL A 314 -21.06 -19.84 13.49
N LEU A 315 -21.16 -19.79 12.17
CA LEU A 315 -21.94 -20.74 11.38
C LEU A 315 -21.04 -21.53 10.41
N PRO A 316 -21.03 -22.87 10.45
CA PRO A 316 -20.32 -23.67 9.45
C PRO A 316 -21.04 -23.65 8.11
N GLY A 317 -20.29 -23.42 7.04
CA GLY A 317 -20.79 -23.48 5.67
C GLY A 317 -20.35 -22.31 4.79
N LYS A 318 -20.63 -22.44 3.50
CA LYS A 318 -20.33 -21.40 2.51
C LYS A 318 -21.19 -20.15 2.76
N PRO A 319 -20.62 -18.94 2.82
CA PRO A 319 -21.37 -17.70 3.07
C PRO A 319 -22.59 -17.51 2.16
N GLU A 320 -22.47 -17.83 0.87
CA GLU A 320 -23.55 -17.71 -0.12
C GLU A 320 -24.70 -18.70 0.09
N LYS A 321 -24.56 -19.67 1.00
CA LYS A 321 -25.63 -20.60 1.41
C LYS A 321 -26.15 -20.31 2.81
N VAL A 322 -25.30 -19.74 3.67
CA VAL A 322 -25.59 -19.47 5.08
C VAL A 322 -26.28 -18.11 5.25
N LEU A 323 -25.67 -17.04 4.73
CA LEU A 323 -26.13 -15.66 4.97
C LEU A 323 -27.55 -15.37 4.43
N PRO A 324 -27.94 -15.81 3.21
CA PRO A 324 -29.28 -15.52 2.68
C PRO A 324 -30.42 -16.09 3.54
N ARG A 325 -30.16 -17.19 4.28
CA ARG A 325 -31.16 -17.80 5.17
C ARG A 325 -31.40 -16.98 6.44
N LEU A 326 -30.49 -16.08 6.79
CA LEU A 326 -30.67 -15.14 7.90
C LEU A 326 -31.46 -13.89 7.47
N CYS A 327 -31.57 -13.64 6.16
CA CYS A 327 -32.26 -12.48 5.61
C CYS A 327 -33.78 -12.61 5.74
N ALA A 328 -34.42 -11.51 6.13
CA ALA A 328 -35.82 -11.20 5.86
C ALA A 328 -35.93 -10.23 4.65
N PRO A 329 -37.12 -10.00 4.07
CA PRO A 329 -37.29 -8.95 3.06
C PRO A 329 -36.72 -7.60 3.54
N ASN A 330 -36.07 -6.85 2.66
CA ASN A 330 -35.40 -5.57 2.95
C ASN A 330 -34.20 -5.66 3.91
N SER A 331 -33.66 -6.86 4.14
CA SER A 331 -32.43 -7.01 4.93
C SER A 331 -31.22 -6.47 4.18
N ILE A 332 -30.22 -6.04 4.94
CA ILE A 332 -28.91 -5.68 4.43
C ILE A 332 -27.86 -6.62 5.00
N ILE A 333 -26.91 -7.01 4.17
CA ILE A 333 -25.67 -7.67 4.59
C ILE A 333 -24.57 -6.62 4.46
N VAL A 334 -23.80 -6.41 5.51
CA VAL A 334 -22.72 -5.41 5.55
C VAL A 334 -21.42 -6.13 5.89
N ALA A 335 -20.39 -5.91 5.08
CA ALA A 335 -19.06 -6.51 5.27
C ALA A 335 -17.97 -5.57 4.77
N GLN A 336 -16.72 -5.77 5.19
CA GLN A 336 -15.58 -5.13 4.53
C GLN A 336 -15.28 -5.82 3.20
N GLY A 337 -15.10 -5.07 2.11
CA GLY A 337 -14.79 -5.64 0.78
C GLY A 337 -13.34 -6.16 0.67
N GLU A 338 -13.15 -7.20 -0.14
CA GLU A 338 -11.85 -7.81 -0.45
C GLU A 338 -11.49 -7.68 -1.93
N LEU A 339 -10.21 -7.88 -2.27
CA LEU A 339 -9.69 -7.57 -3.61
C LEU A 339 -9.36 -8.79 -4.46
N CYS A 340 -9.06 -9.91 -3.81
CA CYS A 340 -8.57 -11.10 -4.51
C CYS A 340 -9.72 -11.97 -5.03
N ARG A 341 -9.39 -12.86 -5.97
CA ARG A 341 -10.37 -13.58 -6.78
C ARG A 341 -11.31 -14.45 -5.95
N GLU A 342 -10.76 -15.23 -5.01
CA GLU A 342 -11.54 -16.17 -4.21
C GLU A 342 -12.59 -15.41 -3.39
N GLU A 343 -12.17 -14.34 -2.73
CA GLU A 343 -13.02 -13.51 -1.88
C GLU A 343 -14.08 -12.75 -2.69
N ARG A 344 -13.71 -12.15 -3.83
CA ARG A 344 -14.67 -11.46 -4.71
C ARG A 344 -15.70 -12.41 -5.33
N GLN A 345 -15.31 -13.66 -5.60
CA GLN A 345 -16.26 -14.67 -6.07
C GLN A 345 -17.28 -15.03 -4.98
N VAL A 346 -16.85 -15.12 -3.72
CA VAL A 346 -17.76 -15.32 -2.58
C VAL A 346 -18.69 -14.12 -2.41
N GLU A 347 -18.17 -12.88 -2.47
CA GLU A 347 -18.98 -11.66 -2.39
C GLU A 347 -20.04 -11.59 -3.48
N ALA A 348 -19.67 -11.88 -4.74
CA ALA A 348 -20.61 -11.92 -5.86
C ALA A 348 -21.68 -13.01 -5.68
N ALA A 349 -21.29 -14.19 -5.18
CA ALA A 349 -22.22 -15.28 -4.91
C ALA A 349 -23.18 -14.96 -3.75
N VAL A 350 -22.70 -14.29 -2.69
CA VAL A 350 -23.52 -13.80 -1.58
C VAL A 350 -24.50 -12.74 -2.07
N ALA A 351 -24.04 -11.76 -2.86
CA ALA A 351 -24.91 -10.73 -3.43
C ALA A 351 -26.02 -11.32 -4.30
N ALA A 352 -25.68 -12.29 -5.16
CA ALA A 352 -26.65 -12.97 -6.02
C ALA A 352 -27.64 -13.84 -5.24
N ALA A 353 -27.23 -14.46 -4.14
CA ALA A 353 -28.11 -15.26 -3.30
C ALA A 353 -28.98 -14.38 -2.37
N ALA A 354 -28.44 -13.27 -1.87
CA ALA A 354 -29.19 -12.32 -1.04
C ALA A 354 -30.30 -11.61 -1.82
N SER A 355 -30.10 -11.30 -3.10
CA SER A 355 -31.12 -10.66 -3.94
C SER A 355 -32.37 -11.53 -4.12
N GLN A 356 -32.23 -12.86 -4.07
CA GLN A 356 -33.36 -13.81 -4.09
C GLN A 356 -34.26 -13.69 -2.85
N HIS A 357 -33.74 -13.09 -1.78
CA HIS A 357 -34.45 -12.83 -0.52
C HIS A 357 -34.81 -11.34 -0.34
N SER A 358 -34.79 -10.54 -1.42
CA SER A 358 -34.98 -9.09 -1.36
C SER A 358 -34.02 -8.39 -0.39
N ALA A 359 -32.80 -8.91 -0.29
CA ALA A 359 -31.72 -8.36 0.54
C ALA A 359 -30.57 -7.84 -0.32
N VAL A 360 -29.79 -6.90 0.23
CA VAL A 360 -28.68 -6.26 -0.49
C VAL A 360 -27.37 -6.43 0.27
N LEU A 361 -26.30 -6.79 -0.44
CA LEU A 361 -24.94 -6.76 0.08
C LEU A 361 -24.34 -5.35 -0.09
N GLN A 362 -23.83 -4.78 0.99
CA GLN A 362 -23.12 -3.50 1.02
C GLN A 362 -21.70 -3.70 1.54
N LEU A 363 -20.72 -3.39 0.69
CA LEU A 363 -19.30 -3.54 1.01
C LEU A 363 -18.69 -2.20 1.43
N HIS A 364 -17.89 -2.23 2.48
CA HIS A 364 -17.19 -1.07 3.04
C HIS A 364 -15.68 -1.27 2.97
N TRP A 365 -14.91 -0.19 2.91
CA TRP A 365 -13.45 -0.28 2.79
C TRP A 365 -12.74 0.10 4.10
N GLY A 366 -12.11 -0.88 4.73
CA GLY A 366 -11.45 -0.73 6.04
C GLY A 366 -10.04 -1.33 6.14
N GLY A 367 -9.55 -1.93 5.07
CA GLY A 367 -8.34 -2.77 5.10
C GLY A 367 -7.01 -2.05 4.86
N THR A 368 -7.00 -0.76 4.52
CA THR A 368 -5.81 0.02 4.13
C THR A 368 -5.58 1.27 4.98
N LEU A 369 -4.37 1.82 4.92
CA LEU A 369 -4.01 3.11 5.52
C LEU A 369 -4.81 4.26 4.89
N CYS A 370 -5.07 4.18 3.59
CA CYS A 370 -5.90 5.15 2.88
C CYS A 370 -7.39 4.86 3.14
N PRO A 371 -8.17 5.84 3.64
CA PRO A 371 -9.61 5.67 3.87
C PRO A 371 -10.46 5.83 2.60
N ALA A 372 -9.85 5.93 1.41
CA ALA A 372 -10.58 6.18 0.16
C ALA A 372 -11.72 5.15 -0.06
N PRO A 373 -12.98 5.59 -0.22
CA PRO A 373 -14.14 4.71 -0.19
C PRO A 373 -14.29 3.81 -1.43
N ARG A 374 -13.53 4.06 -2.51
CA ARG A 374 -13.62 3.32 -3.78
C ARG A 374 -12.24 3.09 -4.40
N PRO A 375 -11.43 2.17 -3.87
CA PRO A 375 -10.10 1.90 -4.41
C PRO A 375 -10.16 1.40 -5.86
N GLU A 376 -11.22 0.71 -6.28
CA GLU A 376 -11.38 0.19 -7.66
C GLU A 376 -11.33 1.29 -8.72
N ALA A 377 -11.91 2.47 -8.45
CA ALA A 377 -11.87 3.62 -9.36
C ALA A 377 -10.44 4.16 -9.57
N LEU A 378 -9.51 3.79 -8.68
CA LEU A 378 -8.12 4.22 -8.71
C LEU A 378 -7.20 3.20 -9.39
N ALA A 379 -7.72 2.03 -9.81
CA ALA A 379 -6.90 0.90 -10.27
C ALA A 379 -5.87 1.27 -11.35
N GLU A 380 -6.29 2.02 -12.37
CA GLU A 380 -5.43 2.46 -13.49
C GLU A 380 -4.37 3.48 -13.06
N ALA A 381 -4.64 4.27 -12.02
CA ALA A 381 -3.75 5.31 -11.52
C ALA A 381 -2.68 4.79 -10.54
N ILE A 382 -2.78 3.52 -10.10
CA ILE A 382 -1.85 2.93 -9.13
C ILE A 382 -0.44 2.80 -9.76
N PRO A 383 0.58 3.48 -9.21
CA PRO A 383 1.94 3.38 -9.73
C PRO A 383 2.57 2.00 -9.46
N ASP A 384 3.28 1.44 -10.44
CA ASP A 384 3.98 0.16 -10.25
C ASP A 384 5.21 0.29 -9.34
N ASP A 385 5.90 1.42 -9.34
CA ASP A 385 7.06 1.66 -8.49
C ASP A 385 6.65 2.00 -7.05
N PHE A 386 7.30 1.40 -6.06
CA PHE A 386 6.94 1.60 -4.65
C PHE A 386 7.11 3.06 -4.19
N LYS A 387 8.14 3.77 -4.63
CA LYS A 387 8.36 5.17 -4.22
C LYS A 387 7.36 6.10 -4.89
N ALA A 388 6.97 5.84 -6.14
CA ALA A 388 5.92 6.54 -6.84
C ALA A 388 4.58 6.28 -6.16
N PHE A 389 4.28 5.01 -5.82
CA PHE A 389 3.11 4.63 -5.04
C PHE A 389 3.08 5.36 -3.70
N GLN A 390 4.19 5.40 -2.96
CA GLN A 390 4.28 6.09 -1.67
C GLN A 390 3.94 7.59 -1.78
N ARG A 391 4.39 8.26 -2.84
CA ARG A 391 4.02 9.67 -3.07
C ARG A 391 2.55 9.81 -3.45
N TRP A 392 2.09 8.94 -4.36
CA TRP A 392 0.72 8.93 -4.85
C TRP A 392 -0.30 8.68 -3.73
N ILE A 393 -0.09 7.65 -2.91
CA ILE A 393 -0.97 7.28 -1.80
C ILE A 393 -1.04 8.39 -0.74
N ALA A 394 0.07 9.11 -0.52
CA ALA A 394 0.10 10.26 0.38
C ALA A 394 -0.76 11.41 -0.16
N THR A 395 -0.70 11.70 -1.46
CA THR A 395 -1.52 12.75 -2.09
C THR A 395 -3.01 12.43 -2.04
N ILE A 396 -3.42 11.20 -2.36
CA ILE A 396 -4.86 10.85 -2.34
C ILE A 396 -5.42 10.64 -0.93
N SER A 397 -4.55 10.47 0.06
CA SER A 397 -4.95 10.42 1.48
C SER A 397 -4.97 11.81 2.12
N ASP A 398 -4.48 12.84 1.43
CA ASP A 398 -4.45 14.21 1.93
C ASP A 398 -5.86 14.81 1.91
N GLY A 399 -6.29 15.39 3.04
CA GLY A 399 -7.65 15.88 3.23
C GLY A 399 -8.74 14.80 3.37
N ALA A 400 -8.39 13.51 3.31
CA ALA A 400 -9.35 12.44 3.56
C ALA A 400 -9.69 12.36 5.06
N ASP A 401 -10.97 12.13 5.38
CA ASP A 401 -11.37 11.92 6.78
C ASP A 401 -10.70 10.64 7.32
N VAL A 402 -9.74 10.84 8.21
CA VAL A 402 -8.97 9.78 8.89
C VAL A 402 -9.54 9.48 10.29
N SER A 403 -10.71 10.03 10.61
CA SER A 403 -11.41 9.72 11.85
C SER A 403 -11.68 8.22 11.91
N ALA A 404 -11.27 7.60 13.01
CA ALA A 404 -11.55 6.19 13.24
C ALA A 404 -13.05 5.98 13.38
N SER A 405 -13.57 4.93 12.76
CA SER A 405 -14.99 4.53 12.93
C SER A 405 -15.30 4.34 14.40
N ALA A 406 -16.39 4.95 14.87
CA ALA A 406 -16.77 4.90 16.27
C ALA A 406 -17.31 3.51 16.63
N VAL A 407 -16.86 2.97 17.77
CA VAL A 407 -17.45 1.75 18.32
C VAL A 407 -18.81 2.11 18.93
N PRO A 408 -19.91 1.43 18.57
CA PRO A 408 -21.19 1.64 19.22
C PRO A 408 -21.12 1.39 20.72
N ALA A 409 -21.75 2.24 21.52
CA ALA A 409 -21.78 2.06 22.98
C ALA A 409 -22.61 0.84 23.41
N VAL A 410 -23.64 0.51 22.63
CA VAL A 410 -24.53 -0.64 22.83
C VAL A 410 -24.92 -1.17 21.45
N LEU A 411 -25.03 -2.49 21.34
CA LEU A 411 -25.60 -3.17 20.18
C LEU A 411 -26.95 -3.80 20.56
N PRO A 412 -27.93 -3.85 19.64
CA PRO A 412 -29.16 -4.60 19.88
C PRO A 412 -28.86 -6.06 20.24
N PRO A 413 -29.60 -6.66 21.20
CA PRO A 413 -29.37 -8.04 21.61
C PRO A 413 -29.67 -9.00 20.47
N LEU A 414 -28.78 -9.98 20.30
CA LEU A 414 -28.97 -11.05 19.33
C LEU A 414 -30.02 -12.04 19.87
N ARG A 415 -31.22 -12.01 19.30
CA ARG A 415 -32.32 -12.90 19.69
C ARG A 415 -32.33 -14.15 18.82
N HIS A 416 -31.59 -15.18 19.24
CA HIS A 416 -31.49 -16.45 18.51
C HIS A 416 -32.85 -17.09 18.18
N GLU A 417 -33.82 -16.95 19.08
CA GLU A 417 -35.17 -17.52 18.96
C GLU A 417 -35.98 -16.92 17.80
N GLU A 418 -35.64 -15.69 17.38
CA GLU A 418 -36.31 -14.99 16.27
C GLU A 418 -35.66 -15.31 14.90
N LEU A 419 -34.62 -16.15 14.88
CA LEU A 419 -33.84 -16.49 13.69
C LEU A 419 -34.12 -17.92 13.22
N VAL A 420 -34.39 -18.06 11.92
CA VAL A 420 -34.35 -19.37 11.25
C VAL A 420 -32.89 -19.68 10.93
N LEU A 421 -32.23 -20.41 11.81
CA LEU A 421 -30.81 -20.70 11.68
C LEU A 421 -30.58 -21.79 10.61
N PRO A 422 -29.62 -21.58 9.68
CA PRO A 422 -29.35 -22.52 8.60
C PRO A 422 -28.68 -23.82 9.06
N CYS A 423 -28.05 -23.77 10.23
CA CYS A 423 -27.31 -24.86 10.88
C CYS A 423 -27.14 -24.51 12.38
N VAL A 424 -26.69 -25.49 13.18
CA VAL A 424 -26.40 -25.27 14.60
C VAL A 424 -25.19 -24.34 14.72
N PRO A 425 -25.30 -23.19 15.42
CA PRO A 425 -24.16 -22.33 15.67
C PRO A 425 -23.10 -23.06 16.48
N LEU A 426 -21.85 -22.88 16.07
CA LEU A 426 -20.72 -23.41 16.82
C LEU A 426 -20.33 -22.42 17.89
N ARG A 427 -19.95 -22.93 19.05
CA ARG A 427 -19.29 -22.11 20.06
C ARG A 427 -17.85 -21.88 19.61
N PRO A 428 -17.35 -20.63 19.58
CA PRO A 428 -15.94 -20.34 19.32
C PRO A 428 -14.98 -21.22 20.14
N GLU A 429 -15.36 -21.59 21.36
CA GLU A 429 -14.59 -22.45 22.25
C GLU A 429 -14.51 -23.90 21.76
N ASP A 430 -15.57 -24.41 21.12
CA ASP A 430 -15.66 -25.81 20.67
C ASP A 430 -14.86 -26.08 19.37
N LEU A 431 -14.46 -25.02 18.64
CA LEU A 431 -13.51 -25.13 17.53
C LEU A 431 -12.17 -25.75 17.95
N SER A 432 -11.79 -25.63 19.22
CA SER A 432 -10.52 -26.13 19.76
C SER A 432 -10.45 -27.64 19.78
N ARG A 433 -11.59 -28.33 19.89
CA ARG A 433 -11.65 -29.79 19.88
C ARG A 433 -11.39 -30.37 18.49
N SER A 434 -11.59 -29.56 17.44
CA SER A 434 -11.44 -29.95 16.04
C SER A 434 -10.08 -29.55 15.46
N ILE A 435 -9.40 -28.56 16.04
CA ILE A 435 -8.03 -28.18 15.69
C ILE A 435 -7.10 -29.05 16.55
N GLN A 436 -6.26 -29.89 15.93
CA GLN A 436 -5.23 -30.63 16.67
C GLN A 436 -4.49 -29.66 17.59
N ALA A 437 -4.42 -29.98 18.88
CA ALA A 437 -3.74 -29.13 19.86
C ALA A 437 -2.30 -28.86 19.39
N VAL A 438 -2.08 -27.68 18.82
CA VAL A 438 -0.75 -27.22 18.46
C VAL A 438 -0.07 -26.89 19.77
N LYS A 439 0.89 -27.73 20.16
CA LYS A 439 1.76 -27.40 21.28
C LYS A 439 2.63 -26.23 20.86
N ASP A 440 2.66 -25.21 21.70
CA ASP A 440 3.58 -24.10 21.53
C ASP A 440 5.02 -24.64 21.58
N ASP A 441 5.85 -24.19 20.65
CA ASP A 441 7.25 -24.56 20.62
C ASP A 441 8.06 -23.47 21.32
N GLU A 442 8.55 -23.79 22.52
CA GLU A 442 9.30 -22.84 23.37
C GLU A 442 10.53 -22.26 22.68
N ARG A 443 11.10 -22.95 21.66
CA ARG A 443 12.23 -22.46 20.87
C ARG A 443 11.90 -21.20 20.08
N GLY A 444 10.61 -21.01 19.75
CA GLY A 444 10.12 -19.78 19.15
C GLY A 444 10.33 -18.58 20.08
N GLY A 445 10.22 -18.78 21.40
CA GLY A 445 10.45 -17.77 22.42
C GLY A 445 9.29 -16.78 22.63
N TRP A 446 8.13 -17.02 22.03
CA TRP A 446 6.92 -16.19 22.14
C TRP A 446 5.70 -16.98 21.66
N ILE A 447 4.51 -16.59 22.12
CA ILE A 447 3.23 -17.21 21.76
C ILE A 447 2.36 -16.14 21.11
N LEU A 448 1.86 -16.41 19.90
CA LEU A 448 0.84 -15.57 19.26
C LEU A 448 -0.53 -15.96 19.76
N SER A 449 -1.18 -15.01 20.43
CA SER A 449 -2.58 -15.15 20.82
C SER A 449 -3.46 -14.30 19.92
N GLY A 450 -4.52 -14.90 19.37
CA GLY A 450 -5.53 -14.21 18.57
C GLY A 450 -6.37 -13.19 19.35
N GLY A 451 -7.00 -12.27 18.63
CA GLY A 451 -7.97 -11.32 19.16
C GLY A 451 -7.54 -9.85 19.10
N GLU A 452 -8.56 -8.99 19.10
CA GLU A 452 -8.44 -7.53 19.14
C GLU A 452 -7.76 -7.08 20.44
N SER A 453 -8.19 -7.62 21.58
CA SER A 453 -7.65 -7.31 22.91
C SER A 453 -6.16 -7.63 23.02
N GLN A 454 -5.76 -8.80 22.50
CA GLN A 454 -4.37 -9.25 22.50
C GLN A 454 -3.52 -8.38 21.56
N GLY A 455 -4.05 -8.07 20.38
CA GLY A 455 -3.39 -7.22 19.41
C GLY A 455 -3.14 -5.81 19.93
N LEU A 456 -4.17 -5.16 20.50
CA LEU A 456 -4.05 -3.83 21.08
C LEU A 456 -3.08 -3.82 22.28
N ARG A 457 -3.11 -4.85 23.13
CA ARG A 457 -2.15 -5.00 24.24
C ARG A 457 -0.73 -5.11 23.73
N ARG A 458 -0.47 -5.96 22.73
CA ARG A 458 0.86 -6.12 22.13
C ARG A 458 1.33 -4.81 21.49
N MET A 459 0.45 -4.11 20.78
CA MET A 459 0.75 -2.83 20.16
C MET A 459 1.19 -1.80 21.21
N GLU A 460 0.39 -1.59 22.26
CA GLU A 460 0.71 -0.60 23.30
C GLU A 460 1.95 -1.01 24.10
N SER A 461 2.08 -2.29 24.48
CA SER A 461 3.25 -2.79 25.20
C SER A 461 4.54 -2.59 24.40
N TRP A 462 4.55 -2.98 23.12
CA TRP A 462 5.74 -2.87 22.28
C TRP A 462 6.15 -1.41 22.01
N ILE A 463 5.17 -0.51 21.88
CA ILE A 463 5.44 0.93 21.77
C ILE A 463 5.99 1.48 23.09
N ALA A 464 5.40 1.11 24.22
CA ALA A 464 5.79 1.57 25.55
C ALA A 464 7.20 1.10 25.96
N THR A 465 7.59 -0.13 25.60
CA THR A 465 8.94 -0.67 25.88
C THR A 465 10.01 -0.16 24.92
N GLY A 466 9.68 0.81 24.05
CA GLY A 466 10.64 1.44 23.14
C GLY A 466 10.91 0.67 21.85
N GLY A 467 10.04 -0.28 21.47
CA GLY A 467 10.14 -1.05 20.23
C GLY A 467 10.26 -0.17 18.98
N LEU A 468 9.51 0.94 18.91
CA LEU A 468 9.62 1.91 17.82
C LEU A 468 10.97 2.64 17.75
N ASN A 469 11.64 2.83 18.89
CA ASN A 469 12.94 3.51 18.96
C ASN A 469 14.06 2.59 18.45
N GLY A 470 13.98 1.29 18.73
CA GLY A 470 14.94 0.27 18.31
C GLY A 470 14.69 -0.32 16.92
N TYR A 471 13.48 -0.17 16.37
CA TYR A 471 13.00 -0.92 15.20
C TYR A 471 13.98 -0.95 14.02
N LYS A 472 14.55 0.20 13.62
CA LYS A 472 15.46 0.28 12.47
C LYS A 472 16.78 -0.50 12.66
N LYS A 473 17.15 -0.85 13.90
CA LYS A 473 18.31 -1.69 14.18
C LYS A 473 17.96 -3.18 14.18
N THR A 474 16.74 -3.53 14.59
CA THR A 474 16.35 -4.91 14.89
C THR A 474 15.45 -5.54 13.85
N PHE A 475 14.81 -4.77 12.95
CA PHE A 475 13.85 -5.28 11.96
C PHE A 475 14.43 -6.28 10.95
N ARG A 476 15.76 -6.37 10.86
CA ARG A 476 16.50 -7.31 10.01
C ARG A 476 17.06 -8.49 10.78
N ASN A 477 16.71 -8.65 12.05
CA ASN A 477 17.17 -9.78 12.84
C ASN A 477 16.36 -11.03 12.49
N LEU A 478 16.95 -12.20 12.72
CA LEU A 478 16.22 -13.44 12.80
C LEU A 478 15.34 -13.42 14.05
N ASN A 479 14.35 -14.31 14.10
CA ASN A 479 13.35 -14.32 15.15
C ASN A 479 13.86 -14.95 16.46
N MET A 480 14.98 -14.41 16.97
CA MET A 480 15.67 -14.84 18.18
C MET A 480 15.55 -13.86 19.34
N VAL A 481 15.02 -12.67 19.07
CA VAL A 481 14.80 -11.61 20.06
C VAL A 481 13.34 -11.23 19.95
N GLU A 482 12.56 -11.48 21.00
CA GLU A 482 11.10 -11.31 21.00
C GLU A 482 10.66 -9.93 20.44
N ASP A 483 11.29 -8.85 20.93
CA ASP A 483 10.99 -7.47 20.54
C ASP A 483 11.80 -6.94 19.35
N SER A 484 12.47 -7.83 18.61
CA SER A 484 13.14 -7.46 17.34
C SER A 484 12.19 -6.83 16.32
N SER A 485 10.90 -7.18 16.39
CA SER A 485 9.82 -6.64 15.56
C SER A 485 8.52 -6.56 16.37
N SER A 486 7.52 -5.88 15.82
CA SER A 486 6.24 -5.66 16.51
C SER A 486 5.44 -6.94 16.75
N LYS A 487 5.64 -7.98 15.91
CA LYS A 487 4.83 -9.20 15.87
C LYS A 487 3.33 -8.97 15.62
N LEU A 488 2.96 -7.79 15.11
CA LEU A 488 1.57 -7.43 14.83
C LEU A 488 1.02 -7.98 13.49
N GLY A 489 1.84 -8.69 12.71
CA GLY A 489 1.46 -9.19 11.38
C GLY A 489 0.20 -10.03 11.39
N ALA A 490 0.07 -10.97 12.33
CA ALA A 490 -1.11 -11.84 12.44
C ALA A 490 -2.37 -11.04 12.77
N HIS A 491 -2.28 -10.09 13.71
CA HIS A 491 -3.41 -9.23 14.05
C HIS A 491 -3.83 -8.30 12.90
N LEU A 492 -2.89 -7.86 12.05
CA LEU A 492 -3.19 -7.06 10.86
C LEU A 492 -3.76 -7.90 9.70
N ALA A 493 -3.37 -9.17 9.59
CA ALA A 493 -3.84 -10.09 8.55
C ALA A 493 -5.30 -10.52 8.80
N HIS A 494 -5.63 -10.84 10.05
CA HIS A 494 -6.99 -11.22 10.48
C HIS A 494 -7.85 -10.03 10.91
N GLY A 495 -7.32 -8.81 10.75
CA GLY A 495 -8.00 -7.55 11.04
C GLY A 495 -8.43 -7.34 12.49
N CYS A 496 -7.78 -8.03 13.44
CA CYS A 496 -7.90 -7.78 14.87
C CYS A 496 -7.40 -6.38 15.27
N ILE A 497 -6.50 -5.78 14.48
CA ILE A 497 -6.08 -4.39 14.63
C ILE A 497 -6.26 -3.65 13.31
N SER A 498 -6.81 -2.44 13.37
CA SER A 498 -6.79 -1.53 12.24
C SER A 498 -5.40 -1.00 11.97
N VAL A 499 -4.98 -1.09 10.70
CA VAL A 499 -3.75 -0.47 10.22
C VAL A 499 -3.76 1.06 10.40
N ARG A 500 -4.94 1.70 10.35
CA ARG A 500 -5.09 3.15 10.57
C ARG A 500 -4.88 3.51 12.04
N THR A 501 -5.46 2.75 12.96
CA THR A 501 -5.26 2.93 14.41
C THR A 501 -3.78 2.78 14.77
N LEU A 502 -3.12 1.74 14.26
CA LEU A 502 -1.68 1.54 14.44
C LEU A 502 -0.87 2.71 13.87
N ALA A 503 -1.16 3.15 12.64
CA ALA A 503 -0.46 4.27 12.03
C ALA A 503 -0.67 5.59 12.78
N ALA A 504 -1.89 5.87 13.27
CA ALA A 504 -2.20 7.02 14.10
C ALA A 504 -1.40 7.00 15.41
N ARG A 505 -1.30 5.83 16.06
CA ARG A 505 -0.51 5.66 17.28
C ARG A 505 0.98 5.91 17.04
N VAL A 506 1.52 5.42 15.92
CA VAL A 506 2.92 5.65 15.52
C VAL A 506 3.18 7.12 15.18
N ARG A 507 2.26 7.80 14.47
CA ARG A 507 2.35 9.25 14.20
C ARG A 507 2.35 10.06 15.50
N ARG A 508 1.50 9.71 16.47
CA ARG A 508 1.50 10.32 17.80
C ARG A 508 2.85 10.11 18.51
N HIS A 509 3.41 8.90 18.45
CA HIS A 509 4.74 8.62 19.01
C HIS A 509 5.84 9.49 18.38
N ILE A 510 5.82 9.66 17.05
CA ILE A 510 6.75 10.51 16.32
C ILE A 510 6.65 11.98 16.76
N ALA A 511 5.44 12.49 16.95
CA ALA A 511 5.21 13.86 17.42
C ALA A 511 5.73 14.08 18.85
N GLN A 512 5.64 13.05 19.70
CA GLN A 512 6.09 13.11 21.09
C GLN A 512 7.61 12.86 21.27
N HIS A 513 8.27 12.17 20.32
CA HIS A 513 9.67 11.74 20.45
C HIS A 513 10.50 12.06 19.20
N THR A 514 10.90 13.33 19.05
CA THR A 514 11.62 13.84 17.87
C THR A 514 12.97 13.13 17.63
N HIS A 515 13.69 12.76 18.69
CA HIS A 515 15.01 12.11 18.59
C HIS A 515 14.97 10.67 18.05
N SER A 516 13.88 9.92 18.25
CA SER A 516 13.71 8.53 17.77
C SER A 516 12.76 8.42 16.55
N ALA A 517 12.29 9.55 16.04
CA ALA A 517 11.33 9.63 14.93
C ALA A 517 11.79 8.88 13.66
N ALA A 518 13.10 8.75 13.41
CA ALA A 518 13.59 8.05 12.22
C ALA A 518 13.27 6.54 12.21
N ALA A 519 13.30 5.87 13.37
CA ALA A 519 12.98 4.45 13.47
C ALA A 519 11.46 4.22 13.38
N ALA A 520 10.67 5.05 14.04
CA ALA A 520 9.21 5.03 13.94
C ALA A 520 8.69 5.36 12.53
N ARG A 521 9.30 6.32 11.82
CA ARG A 521 8.99 6.60 10.39
C ARG A 521 9.32 5.40 9.50
N HIS A 522 10.36 4.64 9.82
CA HIS A 522 10.66 3.41 9.09
C HIS A 522 9.59 2.34 9.31
N PHE A 523 9.00 2.26 10.50
CA PHE A 523 7.86 1.37 10.73
C PHE A 523 6.63 1.76 9.89
N LEU A 524 6.31 3.06 9.76
CA LEU A 524 5.25 3.53 8.85
C LEU A 524 5.56 3.19 7.38
N TYR A 525 6.83 3.25 6.99
CA TYR A 525 7.28 2.83 5.65
C TYR A 525 6.98 1.34 5.39
N GLU A 526 7.15 0.47 6.39
CA GLU A 526 6.79 -0.95 6.28
C GLU A 526 5.26 -1.16 6.20
N LEU A 527 4.46 -0.37 6.92
CA LEU A 527 3.00 -0.40 6.74
C LEU A 527 2.58 0.04 5.33
N THR A 528 3.32 0.96 4.71
CA THR A 528 3.07 1.36 3.31
C THR A 528 3.37 0.22 2.33
N TRP A 529 4.32 -0.67 2.63
CA TRP A 529 4.55 -1.89 1.82
C TRP A 529 3.36 -2.84 1.84
N ARG A 530 2.71 -3.02 2.99
CA ARG A 530 1.48 -3.81 3.10
C ARG A 530 0.40 -3.26 2.16
N ASP A 531 0.16 -1.95 2.23
CA ASP A 531 -0.81 -1.30 1.34
C ASP A 531 -0.40 -1.40 -0.12
N TYR A 532 0.86 -1.17 -0.45
CA TYR A 532 1.36 -1.31 -1.82
C TYR A 532 0.99 -2.66 -2.43
N PHE A 533 1.26 -3.77 -1.72
CA PHE A 533 0.89 -5.10 -2.25
C PHE A 533 -0.63 -5.28 -2.41
N ARG A 534 -1.43 -4.71 -1.49
CA ARG A 534 -2.90 -4.72 -1.59
C ARG A 534 -3.39 -3.94 -2.82
N PHE A 535 -2.84 -2.76 -3.09
CA PHE A 535 -3.15 -1.97 -4.28
C PHE A 535 -2.62 -2.61 -5.58
N GLN A 536 -1.45 -3.26 -5.56
CA GLN A 536 -0.95 -4.01 -6.71
C GLN A 536 -1.84 -5.20 -7.05
N ALA A 537 -2.40 -5.89 -6.05
CA ALA A 537 -3.38 -6.94 -6.26
C ALA A 537 -4.68 -6.42 -6.89
N LEU A 538 -5.14 -5.24 -6.47
CA LEU A 538 -6.27 -4.58 -7.11
C LEU A 538 -5.99 -4.25 -8.59
N LYS A 539 -4.84 -3.62 -8.86
CA LYS A 539 -4.46 -3.22 -10.23
C LYS A 539 -4.33 -4.42 -11.17
N HIS A 540 -3.61 -5.45 -10.73
CA HIS A 540 -3.18 -6.54 -11.60
C HIS A 540 -4.11 -7.76 -11.55
N GLY A 541 -5.02 -7.81 -10.57
CA GLY A 541 -5.96 -8.91 -10.37
C GLY A 541 -5.27 -10.27 -10.37
N ASN A 542 -5.77 -11.20 -11.18
CA ASN A 542 -5.28 -12.58 -11.20
C ASN A 542 -3.83 -12.74 -11.67
N LYS A 543 -3.24 -11.71 -12.30
CA LYS A 543 -1.84 -11.76 -12.75
C LYS A 543 -0.86 -11.90 -11.58
N ILE A 544 -1.26 -11.60 -10.34
CA ILE A 544 -0.40 -11.82 -9.17
C ILE A 544 -0.25 -13.32 -8.81
N PHE A 545 -1.08 -14.20 -9.36
CA PHE A 545 -1.03 -15.65 -9.10
C PHE A 545 -0.42 -16.44 -10.26
N THR A 546 -0.13 -15.78 -11.39
CA THR A 546 0.46 -16.43 -12.59
C THR A 546 1.98 -16.52 -12.46
N VAL A 547 2.57 -17.54 -13.09
CA VAL A 547 4.02 -17.79 -13.02
C VAL A 547 4.86 -16.60 -13.50
N ASP A 548 4.41 -15.92 -14.56
CA ASP A 548 5.09 -14.78 -15.18
C ASP A 548 4.83 -13.44 -14.47
N GLY A 549 3.87 -13.42 -13.53
CA GLY A 549 3.41 -12.23 -12.84
C GLY A 549 2.89 -11.12 -13.75
N PRO A 550 2.66 -9.92 -13.20
CA PRO A 550 2.21 -8.75 -13.97
C PRO A 550 3.19 -8.26 -15.03
N LEU A 551 4.49 -8.46 -14.83
CA LEU A 551 5.52 -8.05 -15.81
C LEU A 551 5.62 -8.98 -17.03
N GLY A 552 5.02 -10.17 -16.97
CA GLY A 552 5.16 -11.16 -18.05
C GLY A 552 6.59 -11.71 -18.15
N HIS A 553 7.33 -11.76 -17.04
CA HIS A 553 8.72 -12.20 -17.03
C HIS A 553 8.81 -13.72 -17.23
N ARG A 554 9.22 -14.15 -18.42
CA ARG A 554 9.33 -15.56 -18.80
C ARG A 554 10.63 -16.18 -18.31
N ARG A 555 10.77 -16.37 -17.00
CA ARG A 555 11.84 -17.20 -16.43
C ARG A 555 11.48 -18.68 -16.59
N ARG A 556 12.42 -19.50 -17.05
CA ARG A 556 12.24 -20.96 -17.09
C ARG A 556 12.48 -21.52 -15.70
N TRP A 557 11.43 -22.03 -15.07
CA TRP A 557 11.50 -22.67 -13.76
C TRP A 557 11.81 -24.17 -13.89
N ARG A 558 12.57 -24.69 -12.93
CA ARG A 558 12.76 -26.12 -12.74
C ARG A 558 11.55 -26.71 -12.02
N HIS A 559 11.29 -27.99 -12.28
CA HIS A 559 10.29 -28.79 -11.60
C HIS A 559 10.96 -30.04 -11.07
N ASP A 560 10.94 -30.22 -9.76
CA ASP A 560 11.63 -31.32 -9.08
C ASP A 560 10.90 -31.56 -7.75
N LYS A 561 10.00 -32.56 -7.74
CA LYS A 561 9.12 -32.82 -6.61
C LYS A 561 9.88 -33.18 -5.33
N ASP A 562 11.05 -33.79 -5.47
CA ASP A 562 11.85 -34.19 -4.31
C ASP A 562 12.53 -32.97 -3.70
N GLN A 563 13.07 -32.06 -4.52
CA GLN A 563 13.59 -30.78 -4.03
C GLN A 563 12.50 -29.88 -3.45
N GLU A 564 11.31 -29.87 -4.03
CA GLU A 564 10.14 -29.17 -3.50
C GLU A 564 9.76 -29.68 -2.11
N ALA A 565 9.68 -30.99 -1.94
CA ALA A 565 9.38 -31.62 -0.66
C ALA A 565 10.48 -31.36 0.37
N ALA A 566 11.75 -31.45 -0.02
CA ALA A 566 12.90 -31.18 0.85
C ALA A 566 12.95 -29.71 1.31
N PHE A 567 12.62 -28.76 0.42
CA PHE A 567 12.47 -27.35 0.77
C PHE A 567 11.36 -27.15 1.80
N CYS A 568 10.14 -27.62 1.53
CA CYS A 568 8.99 -27.45 2.42
C CYS A 568 9.22 -28.08 3.80
N SER A 569 9.91 -29.22 3.88
CA SER A 569 10.18 -29.93 5.13
C SER A 569 11.43 -29.45 5.88
N GLY A 570 12.28 -28.60 5.29
CA GLY A 570 13.49 -28.10 5.94
C GLY A 570 14.59 -29.15 6.07
N VAL A 571 14.80 -29.92 5.00
CA VAL A 571 15.85 -30.96 4.86
C VAL A 571 16.66 -30.74 3.58
N THR A 572 16.91 -29.47 3.24
CA THR A 572 17.65 -29.05 2.05
C THR A 572 19.15 -29.34 2.13
N GLY A 573 19.68 -29.57 3.34
CA GLY A 573 21.11 -29.68 3.60
C GLY A 573 21.79 -28.32 3.74
N VAL A 574 21.03 -27.22 3.73
CA VAL A 574 21.50 -25.85 3.93
C VAL A 574 21.03 -25.34 5.30
N PRO A 575 21.92 -25.28 6.32
CA PRO A 575 21.52 -25.13 7.72
C PRO A 575 20.64 -23.93 8.04
N LEU A 576 20.91 -22.77 7.43
CA LEU A 576 20.14 -21.57 7.67
C LEU A 576 18.74 -21.63 7.02
N VAL A 577 18.63 -22.25 5.85
CA VAL A 577 17.34 -22.48 5.17
C VAL A 577 16.53 -23.49 5.96
N ASP A 578 17.15 -24.61 6.36
CA ASP A 578 16.52 -25.67 7.13
C ASP A 578 16.04 -25.13 8.49
N ALA A 579 16.83 -24.30 9.17
CA ALA A 579 16.42 -23.61 10.38
C ALA A 579 15.15 -22.75 10.18
N CYS A 580 15.11 -21.94 9.11
CA CYS A 580 13.95 -21.09 8.80
C CYS A 580 12.70 -21.93 8.50
N MET A 581 12.83 -23.00 7.71
CA MET A 581 11.70 -23.85 7.33
C MET A 581 11.19 -24.67 8.51
N ARG A 582 12.07 -25.06 9.44
CA ARG A 582 11.69 -25.74 10.69
C ARG A 582 11.03 -24.79 11.69
N GLU A 583 11.51 -23.55 11.82
CA GLU A 583 10.81 -22.52 12.62
C GLU A 583 9.39 -22.31 12.10
N LEU A 584 9.24 -22.13 10.78
CA LEU A 584 7.94 -21.91 10.15
C LEU A 584 6.97 -23.07 10.42
N GLN A 585 7.43 -24.31 10.32
CA GLN A 585 6.61 -25.49 10.57
C GLN A 585 6.23 -25.63 12.04
N ALA A 586 7.16 -25.35 12.95
CA ALA A 586 6.93 -25.51 14.39
C ALA A 586 6.05 -24.40 14.98
N THR A 587 6.21 -23.16 14.50
CA THR A 587 5.58 -21.98 15.12
C THR A 587 4.48 -21.35 14.27
N GLY A 588 4.41 -21.67 12.97
CA GLY A 588 3.55 -20.98 12.02
C GLY A 588 4.01 -19.56 11.70
N TYR A 589 5.20 -19.12 12.13
CA TYR A 589 5.72 -17.79 11.88
C TYR A 589 7.16 -17.82 11.38
N LEU A 590 7.54 -16.82 10.60
CA LEU A 590 8.92 -16.60 10.20
C LEU A 590 9.20 -15.11 10.07
N GLY A 591 10.28 -14.62 10.67
CA GLY A 591 10.68 -13.21 10.54
C GLY A 591 10.96 -12.81 9.09
N ASN A 592 10.81 -11.52 8.75
CA ASN A 592 10.98 -11.01 7.38
C ASN A 592 12.33 -11.40 6.74
N LEU A 593 13.42 -11.40 7.52
CA LEU A 593 14.72 -11.84 7.01
C LEU A 593 14.72 -13.33 6.65
N GLY A 594 14.19 -14.20 7.52
CA GLY A 594 14.06 -15.63 7.24
C GLY A 594 13.25 -15.89 5.98
N ARG A 595 12.14 -15.15 5.79
CA ARG A 595 11.33 -15.19 4.56
C ARG A 595 12.14 -14.84 3.31
N GLN A 596 12.97 -13.79 3.38
CA GLN A 596 13.85 -13.39 2.27
C GLN A 596 14.92 -14.44 1.97
N ILE A 597 15.51 -15.06 3.00
CA ILE A 597 16.53 -16.10 2.85
C ILE A 597 15.95 -17.31 2.10
N VAL A 598 14.80 -17.84 2.55
CA VAL A 598 14.22 -19.03 1.94
C VAL A 598 13.64 -18.74 0.55
N ALA A 599 13.12 -17.52 0.33
CA ALA A 599 12.67 -17.10 -1.00
C ALA A 599 13.83 -17.01 -1.99
N ALA A 600 14.94 -16.37 -1.60
CA ALA A 600 16.15 -16.32 -2.41
C ALA A 600 16.69 -17.72 -2.73
N TYR A 601 16.71 -18.62 -1.74
CA TYR A 601 17.15 -19.99 -1.94
C TYR A 601 16.27 -20.75 -2.95
N LEU A 602 14.95 -20.68 -2.82
CA LEU A 602 14.03 -21.36 -3.75
C LEU A 602 14.15 -20.80 -5.17
N VAL A 603 14.16 -19.46 -5.29
CA VAL A 603 14.08 -18.76 -6.57
C VAL A 603 15.41 -18.75 -7.30
N ASP A 604 16.52 -18.45 -6.63
CA ASP A 604 17.80 -18.22 -7.29
C ASP A 604 18.77 -19.40 -7.16
N ASP A 605 18.85 -20.04 -6.00
CA ASP A 605 19.76 -21.17 -5.80
C ASP A 605 19.18 -22.49 -6.38
N LEU A 606 17.90 -22.78 -6.15
CA LEU A 606 17.24 -23.99 -6.71
C LEU A 606 16.58 -23.75 -8.06
N GLN A 607 16.23 -22.50 -8.37
CA GLN A 607 15.51 -22.12 -9.60
C GLN A 607 14.17 -22.83 -9.77
N LEU A 608 13.50 -23.13 -8.64
CA LEU A 608 12.16 -23.73 -8.62
C LEU A 608 11.09 -22.65 -8.71
N ASP A 609 9.91 -23.05 -9.21
CA ASP A 609 8.74 -22.17 -9.34
C ASP A 609 8.38 -21.51 -7.99
N TRP A 610 8.48 -20.19 -7.94
CA TRP A 610 8.23 -19.38 -6.74
C TRP A 610 6.86 -19.64 -6.10
N ARG A 611 5.86 -20.07 -6.89
CA ARG A 611 4.50 -20.36 -6.41
C ARG A 611 4.47 -21.57 -5.46
N ILE A 612 5.50 -22.41 -5.46
CA ILE A 612 5.66 -23.49 -4.48
C ILE A 612 5.82 -22.87 -3.08
N GLY A 613 6.76 -21.94 -2.95
CA GLY A 613 7.00 -21.24 -1.70
C GLY A 613 5.82 -20.36 -1.28
N ALA A 614 5.17 -19.67 -2.22
CA ALA A 614 3.98 -18.87 -1.94
C ALA A 614 2.83 -19.70 -1.35
N ARG A 615 2.56 -20.89 -1.93
CA ARG A 615 1.54 -21.82 -1.43
C ARG A 615 1.92 -22.47 -0.11
N TRP A 616 3.20 -22.78 0.09
CA TRP A 616 3.67 -23.30 1.37
C TRP A 616 3.52 -22.28 2.49
N PHE A 617 3.85 -21.01 2.22
CA PHE A 617 3.64 -19.91 3.16
C PHE A 617 2.14 -19.66 3.40
N GLU A 618 1.30 -19.74 2.37
CA GLU A 618 -0.16 -19.72 2.53
C GLU A 618 -0.66 -20.84 3.43
N ALA A 619 -0.07 -22.03 3.40
CA ALA A 619 -0.44 -23.10 4.31
C ALA A 619 0.02 -22.80 5.75
N CYS A 620 1.29 -22.47 5.94
CA CYS A 620 1.92 -22.46 7.27
C CYS A 620 1.74 -21.15 8.06
N LEU A 621 1.72 -19.99 7.39
CA LEU A 621 1.81 -18.71 8.08
C LEU A 621 0.54 -18.37 8.85
N VAL A 622 0.70 -18.10 10.15
CA VAL A 622 -0.32 -17.51 11.03
C VAL A 622 -0.71 -16.11 10.57
N ASP A 623 0.25 -15.36 10.04
CA ASP A 623 0.08 -14.00 9.52
C ASP A 623 -0.06 -13.93 7.99
N TYR A 624 -0.60 -15.01 7.40
CA TYR A 624 -0.89 -15.02 5.97
C TYR A 624 -1.87 -13.91 5.60
N ASP A 625 -1.40 -12.99 4.77
CA ASP A 625 -2.20 -12.03 4.02
C ASP A 625 -1.92 -12.29 2.54
N VAL A 626 -2.98 -12.55 1.76
CA VAL A 626 -2.89 -12.92 0.34
C VAL A 626 -2.09 -11.89 -0.47
N HIS A 627 -2.27 -10.60 -0.17
CA HIS A 627 -1.61 -9.53 -0.89
C HIS A 627 -0.10 -9.53 -0.65
N THR A 628 0.29 -9.48 0.62
CA THR A 628 1.68 -9.36 1.05
C THR A 628 2.46 -10.63 0.75
N ASN A 629 1.87 -11.82 0.96
CA ASN A 629 2.53 -13.09 0.68
C ASN A 629 2.86 -13.22 -0.81
N TRP A 630 1.84 -13.15 -1.67
CA TRP A 630 2.01 -13.34 -3.11
C TRP A 630 2.83 -12.19 -3.74
N GLY A 631 2.63 -10.96 -3.28
CA GLY A 631 3.39 -9.80 -3.71
C GLY A 631 4.88 -9.89 -3.40
N GLN A 632 5.25 -10.35 -2.19
CA GLN A 632 6.67 -10.52 -1.82
C GLN A 632 7.33 -11.65 -2.63
N TRP A 633 6.63 -12.76 -2.85
CA TRP A 633 7.16 -13.85 -3.67
C TRP A 633 7.34 -13.45 -5.15
N LEU A 634 6.39 -12.71 -5.74
CA LEU A 634 6.54 -12.13 -7.07
C LEU A 634 7.74 -11.21 -7.18
N ARG A 635 7.95 -10.37 -6.16
CA ARG A 635 9.09 -9.46 -6.08
C ARG A 635 10.41 -10.25 -6.00
N SER A 636 10.46 -11.31 -5.20
CA SER A 636 11.63 -12.20 -5.14
C SER A 636 11.89 -12.91 -6.47
N ALA A 637 10.83 -13.30 -7.18
CA ALA A 637 10.90 -13.93 -8.50
C ALA A 637 11.28 -13.00 -9.66
N GLY A 638 11.38 -11.69 -9.43
CA GLY A 638 11.58 -10.70 -10.51
C GLY A 638 10.34 -10.45 -11.38
N ALA A 639 9.18 -10.99 -10.99
CA ALA A 639 7.94 -10.95 -11.76
C ALA A 639 7.05 -9.72 -11.46
N MET A 640 7.48 -8.85 -10.53
CA MET A 640 6.87 -7.55 -10.21
C MET A 640 7.96 -6.49 -10.05
N SER A 641 7.78 -5.33 -10.70
CA SER A 641 8.72 -4.20 -10.57
C SER A 641 8.36 -3.39 -9.33
N THR A 642 9.34 -3.11 -8.47
CA THR A 642 9.17 -2.23 -7.32
C THR A 642 10.06 -0.99 -7.36
N ASN A 643 10.89 -0.83 -8.40
CA ASN A 643 11.82 0.29 -8.60
C ASN A 643 11.92 0.68 -10.09
N GLN A 644 11.70 1.95 -10.45
CA GLN A 644 11.88 2.46 -11.81
C GLN A 644 13.33 2.29 -12.29
N GLY A 645 13.51 1.68 -13.47
CA GLY A 645 14.76 1.71 -14.24
C GLY A 645 15.90 0.85 -13.70
N LYS A 646 15.69 0.08 -12.64
CA LYS A 646 16.65 -0.91 -12.15
C LYS A 646 15.92 -2.15 -11.65
N GLN A 647 16.01 -3.23 -12.43
CA GLN A 647 15.81 -4.63 -12.01
C GLN A 647 16.74 -5.04 -10.83
N GLN A 648 17.48 -4.10 -10.23
CA GLN A 648 18.53 -4.38 -9.26
C GLN A 648 17.93 -4.59 -7.87
N ARG A 649 17.81 -5.86 -7.46
CA ARG A 649 18.67 -6.43 -6.41
C ARG A 649 18.25 -7.80 -5.88
N MET A 650 17.03 -8.29 -6.14
CA MET A 650 16.70 -9.67 -5.73
C MET A 650 16.97 -10.70 -6.81
N GLU A 651 16.97 -10.36 -8.10
CA GLU A 651 17.56 -11.26 -9.11
C GLU A 651 19.07 -11.37 -8.86
N GLY A 652 19.49 -12.53 -8.34
CA GLY A 652 20.89 -12.91 -8.20
C GLY A 652 21.52 -12.66 -6.82
N MET A 653 20.75 -12.25 -5.80
CA MET A 653 21.25 -12.31 -4.42
C MET A 653 20.98 -13.70 -3.87
N ARG A 654 22.04 -14.53 -3.74
CA ARG A 654 21.92 -15.85 -3.13
C ARG A 654 21.56 -15.69 -1.66
N TYR A 655 20.97 -16.74 -1.07
CA TYR A 655 20.62 -16.75 0.35
C TYR A 655 21.80 -16.33 1.26
N LEU A 656 23.03 -16.69 0.85
CA LEU A 656 24.28 -16.41 1.54
C LEU A 656 24.65 -14.91 1.54
N ASP A 657 24.33 -14.16 0.47
CA ASP A 657 24.58 -12.71 0.39
C ASP A 657 23.67 -11.92 1.36
N ILE A 658 22.52 -12.48 1.68
CA ILE A 658 21.58 -11.97 2.68
C ILE A 658 22.08 -12.32 4.08
N ALA A 659 22.46 -13.59 4.28
CA ALA A 659 22.85 -14.13 5.56
C ALA A 659 24.14 -13.50 6.12
N ILE A 660 25.14 -13.17 5.29
CA ILE A 660 26.41 -12.55 5.72
C ILE A 660 26.19 -11.18 6.39
N ARG A 661 25.02 -10.55 6.20
CA ARG A 661 24.67 -9.26 6.81
C ARG A 661 24.21 -9.37 8.26
N LEU A 662 24.07 -10.58 8.79
CA LEU A 662 23.66 -10.82 10.16
C LEU A 662 24.75 -10.41 11.16
N PRO A 663 24.41 -9.71 12.26
CA PRO A 663 25.40 -9.28 13.24
C PRO A 663 25.88 -10.45 14.11
N GLY A 664 27.20 -10.53 14.30
CA GLY A 664 27.82 -11.42 15.30
C GLY A 664 27.44 -12.90 15.14
N ASP A 665 27.06 -13.53 16.25
CA ASP A 665 26.79 -14.98 16.37
C ASP A 665 25.30 -15.34 16.19
N GLU A 666 24.45 -14.37 15.82
CA GLU A 666 23.00 -14.55 15.75
C GLU A 666 22.59 -15.69 14.81
N ALA A 667 23.17 -15.72 13.60
CA ALA A 667 22.91 -16.76 12.62
C ALA A 667 23.27 -18.16 13.14
N ALA A 668 24.40 -18.28 13.84
CA ALA A 668 24.89 -19.57 14.32
C ALA A 668 24.04 -20.10 15.47
N ARG A 669 23.66 -19.22 16.39
CA ARG A 669 22.73 -19.54 17.48
C ARG A 669 21.37 -19.96 16.93
N TYR A 670 20.84 -19.23 15.94
CA TYR A 670 19.57 -19.55 15.31
C TYR A 670 19.58 -20.93 14.62
N VAL A 671 20.64 -21.25 13.86
CA VAL A 671 20.81 -22.58 13.27
C VAL A 671 20.83 -23.67 14.35
N ARG A 672 21.58 -23.48 15.44
CA ARG A 672 21.67 -24.47 16.53
C ARG A 672 20.37 -24.65 17.31
N THR A 673 19.50 -23.64 17.33
CA THR A 673 18.17 -23.72 17.93
C THR A 673 17.25 -24.62 17.11
N TRP A 674 17.27 -24.53 15.78
CA TRP A 674 16.31 -25.21 14.91
C TRP A 674 16.85 -26.47 14.22
N VAL A 675 18.16 -26.62 14.16
CA VAL A 675 18.88 -27.74 13.54
C VAL A 675 19.77 -28.38 14.61
N HIS A 676 19.12 -29.12 15.52
CA HIS A 676 19.75 -29.68 16.72
C HIS A 676 20.91 -30.65 16.40
N GLU A 677 20.82 -31.34 15.28
CA GLU A 677 21.86 -32.24 14.79
C GLU A 677 23.21 -31.51 14.58
N LEU A 678 23.22 -30.20 14.31
CA LEU A 678 24.44 -29.41 14.07
C LEU A 678 24.97 -28.71 15.33
N GLN A 679 24.45 -28.99 16.53
CA GLN A 679 24.84 -28.29 17.76
C GLN A 679 26.33 -28.34 18.09
N LYS A 680 27.00 -29.46 17.77
CA LYS A 680 28.43 -29.66 18.04
C LYS A 680 29.36 -29.09 16.96
N VAL A 681 28.82 -28.69 15.80
CA VAL A 681 29.63 -28.23 14.67
C VAL A 681 30.19 -26.81 14.95
N PRO A 682 31.51 -26.59 14.82
CA PRO A 682 32.13 -25.28 14.97
C PRO A 682 31.51 -24.21 14.07
N ARG A 683 31.51 -22.95 14.52
CA ARG A 683 30.79 -21.85 13.86
C ARG A 683 31.21 -21.63 12.40
N ASP A 684 32.50 -21.70 12.14
CA ASP A 684 33.14 -21.53 10.83
C ASP A 684 32.73 -22.62 9.82
N GLN A 685 32.42 -23.82 10.31
CA GLN A 685 31.96 -24.95 9.51
C GLN A 685 30.43 -25.12 9.52
N LEU A 686 29.73 -24.47 10.46
CA LEU A 686 28.29 -24.65 10.73
C LEU A 686 27.39 -24.35 9.52
N PHE A 687 27.76 -23.40 8.67
CA PHE A 687 26.96 -23.02 7.50
C PHE A 687 27.33 -23.79 6.23
N SER A 688 28.33 -24.66 6.30
CA SER A 688 28.77 -25.50 5.19
C SER A 688 29.15 -26.90 5.68
N PRO A 689 28.29 -27.61 6.43
CA PRO A 689 28.64 -28.89 7.05
C PRO A 689 29.00 -29.97 6.01
N TRP A 690 28.61 -29.79 4.75
CA TRP A 690 29.01 -30.66 3.64
C TRP A 690 30.50 -30.57 3.26
N THR A 691 31.26 -29.63 3.83
CA THR A 691 32.72 -29.54 3.67
C THR A 691 33.49 -30.32 4.72
N LEU A 692 32.82 -30.86 5.74
CA LEU A 692 33.44 -31.68 6.77
C LEU A 692 33.99 -32.97 6.18
N SER A 693 35.20 -33.36 6.59
CA SER A 693 35.70 -34.71 6.35
C SER A 693 34.84 -35.75 7.10
N LYS A 694 34.94 -37.02 6.71
CA LYS A 694 34.21 -38.10 7.39
C LYS A 694 34.57 -38.20 8.88
N ASP A 695 35.84 -37.99 9.21
CA ASP A 695 36.34 -38.06 10.59
C ASP A 695 35.88 -36.86 11.42
N GLU A 696 35.87 -35.65 10.85
CA GLU A 696 35.32 -34.46 11.52
C GLU A 696 33.82 -34.62 11.76
N ALA A 697 33.06 -35.01 10.73
CA ALA A 697 31.62 -35.27 10.84
C ALA A 697 31.33 -36.30 11.94
N ALA A 698 32.07 -37.42 11.95
CA ALA A 698 31.94 -38.45 12.99
C ALA A 698 32.27 -37.91 14.39
N SER A 699 33.30 -37.08 14.55
CA SER A 699 33.67 -36.51 15.85
C SER A 699 32.60 -35.55 16.42
N TYR A 700 31.83 -34.90 15.54
CA TYR A 700 30.66 -34.10 15.93
C TYR A 700 29.36 -34.91 16.04
N GLY A 701 29.39 -36.22 15.79
CA GLY A 701 28.21 -37.09 15.83
C GLY A 701 27.30 -36.98 14.60
N LEU A 702 27.82 -36.45 13.49
CA LEU A 702 27.12 -36.37 12.21
C LEU A 702 27.38 -37.64 11.39
N SER A 703 26.28 -38.25 10.93
CA SER A 703 26.28 -39.25 9.88
C SER A 703 25.58 -38.69 8.65
N GLN A 704 25.73 -39.34 7.48
CA GLN A 704 24.95 -38.98 6.28
C GLN A 704 23.44 -39.07 6.49
N THR A 705 22.99 -39.86 7.48
CA THR A 705 21.60 -39.94 7.91
C THR A 705 21.20 -38.89 8.94
N SER A 706 22.15 -38.26 9.64
CA SER A 706 21.88 -37.26 10.68
C SER A 706 21.53 -35.89 10.12
N TYR A 707 22.15 -35.50 8.99
CA TYR A 707 21.86 -34.24 8.28
C TYR A 707 22.10 -34.42 6.78
N PRO A 708 21.18 -33.99 5.90
CA PRO A 708 21.27 -34.28 4.47
C PRO A 708 22.38 -33.50 3.77
N SER A 709 22.85 -34.05 2.65
CA SER A 709 23.69 -33.31 1.71
C SER A 709 22.87 -32.22 0.99
N PRO A 710 23.47 -31.09 0.59
CA PRO A 710 22.77 -30.02 -0.12
C PRO A 710 22.09 -30.51 -1.41
N ILE A 711 20.81 -30.19 -1.57
CA ILE A 711 20.02 -30.52 -2.77
C ILE A 711 20.30 -29.58 -3.97
N GLY A 712 20.91 -28.42 -3.71
CA GLY A 712 21.29 -27.42 -4.71
C GLY A 712 22.80 -27.35 -4.94
N GLN A 713 23.26 -26.30 -5.63
CA GLN A 713 24.70 -26.06 -5.79
C GLN A 713 25.38 -25.91 -4.42
N LYS A 714 26.43 -26.72 -4.19
CA LYS A 714 27.30 -26.60 -3.01
C LYS A 714 28.09 -25.30 -3.09
N THR A 715 27.54 -24.24 -2.51
CA THR A 715 28.15 -22.90 -2.50
C THR A 715 28.85 -22.68 -1.16
N VAL A 716 30.18 -22.54 -1.16
CA VAL A 716 30.96 -22.26 0.05
C VAL A 716 31.31 -20.77 0.08
N ARG A 717 30.91 -20.05 1.14
CA ARG A 717 31.56 -18.79 1.54
C ARG A 717 31.66 -18.70 3.06
N TYR A 718 32.79 -18.19 3.53
CA TYR A 718 33.03 -17.97 4.95
C TYR A 718 32.22 -16.77 5.46
N PHE A 719 31.34 -17.02 6.43
CA PHE A 719 30.65 -15.96 7.15
C PHE A 719 31.64 -15.18 8.03
N GLY A 720 31.81 -13.88 7.75
CA GLY A 720 32.64 -12.98 8.57
C GLY A 720 34.06 -12.71 8.05
N ALA A 721 34.45 -13.23 6.89
CA ALA A 721 35.65 -12.75 6.21
C ALA A 721 35.36 -11.40 5.53
N SER A 722 36.09 -10.35 5.91
CA SER A 722 36.18 -9.13 5.09
C SER A 722 36.60 -9.55 3.67
N PRO A 723 36.09 -8.93 2.59
CA PRO A 723 36.45 -9.34 1.23
C PRO A 723 37.95 -9.08 1.01
N SER A 724 38.79 -10.07 1.28
CA SER A 724 40.16 -10.10 0.80
C SER A 724 40.09 -10.28 -0.71
N LYS A 725 40.93 -9.52 -1.41
CA LYS A 725 40.99 -9.41 -2.88
C LYS A 725 41.43 -10.70 -3.60
N GLU A 726 41.33 -11.87 -2.98
CA GLU A 726 41.86 -13.12 -3.51
C GLU A 726 40.78 -14.20 -3.51
N ALA A 727 39.86 -14.11 -4.45
CA ALA A 727 39.01 -15.23 -4.88
C ALA A 727 38.82 -15.23 -6.40
N ASN A 728 39.87 -14.81 -7.14
CA ASN A 728 39.96 -14.89 -8.60
C ASN A 728 41.08 -15.86 -9.03
N SER A 729 41.23 -16.98 -8.32
CA SER A 729 42.19 -18.01 -8.72
C SER A 729 41.83 -19.40 -8.22
N VAL A 730 40.67 -19.93 -8.61
CA VAL A 730 40.56 -21.34 -8.99
C VAL A 730 39.53 -21.41 -10.10
N LYS A 731 40.00 -21.66 -11.32
CA LYS A 731 39.17 -22.02 -12.48
C LYS A 731 38.84 -23.51 -12.44
#